data_AF-A0A923V748-F1
#
_entry.id   AF-A0A923V748-F1
#
_cell.length_a   1.000
_cell.length_b   1.000
_cell.length_c   1.000
_cell.angle_alpha   90.00
_cell.angle_beta   90.00
_cell.angle_gamma   90.00
#
_symmetry.space_group_name_H-M   'P 1'
#
loop_
_entity.id
_entity.type
_entity.pdbx_description
1 polymer ?
#
loop_
_entity_poly.entity_id
_entity_poly.type
_entity_poly.pdbx_seq_one_letter_code
_entity_poly.pdbx_strand_id
1 'polypeptide(L)'
;MQKKHLLIPLFLAGSFTTYAQVSAVQTLNKNYQDGLELLHKEKYTAASQQFKLVQQKRYKPYTQLENSAELSLIKENSKFYAAVCALELKNSDAEDLFRDFIRDYPLNPNTKLAYFFVGKSYFDQKNYTKALEWFEKADPSTLSGSQRLEYQFKEGYAYFEQKDFDKAEPLFESVKKEKGDYQEGATYYFAYINYLKKEYKTALANFEKLKGSPTYESSYPYYITSMYYLDERYDDVIDYGLSSINKTKQQFEPEMLSLVAASYFAKNDFKNAEKYFKEFYKKDTNSSKNNLFIYQYGYALYQNKKPSEAVAVLEKLATDDVYLQNGMYTLGRIYVELGNKTKAQSAFFRSSRLDFDANIKEEAWLAYAKLSYELNYSQQALDATQSFLKQFPNSRKISEAKTLLGEVLLITKNYQAAVDILQPIVENTPEAESAYQKVTYFRGLEFYNERAFPNALSMFLRSEKYPKDNEISALATYWKAESMYELRKYGEAVQTFQTFLKMPDASKTGVYNFANYALAYAAFEGEKYGTSASYFEKFLAGDDKDQKTIDDATIRLADSYFVEKRYGDAMADYNKIISRKTDAADYALFQKGMIQGLETQYDAKIATMQSLLNEFPKSNYADDAGFETAYTYFNKGDFDKSKSDLTELISKYPRSSYVAKALVTIGLVQYNQNEDEAATTTFKKV
;
A
#
# COMPACT_ATOMS: atom_id res chain seq x y z
N MET A 1 141.48 7.76 -57.90
CA MET A 1 141.25 7.10 -59.21
C MET A 1 140.34 5.90 -58.95
N GLN A 2 139.31 5.69 -59.79
CA GLN A 2 138.32 4.58 -59.83
C GLN A 2 137.27 4.55 -58.68
N LYS A 3 136.02 5.04 -58.86
CA LYS A 3 134.80 4.49 -59.54
C LYS A 3 134.26 3.19 -58.88
N LYS A 4 133.13 3.28 -58.14
CA LYS A 4 131.71 2.91 -58.52
C LYS A 4 131.47 1.38 -58.45
N HIS A 5 130.40 0.79 -57.90
CA HIS A 5 129.03 1.18 -57.50
C HIS A 5 128.43 0.13 -56.52
N LEU A 6 127.60 0.62 -55.58
CA LEU A 6 126.26 0.16 -55.14
C LEU A 6 125.94 -1.35 -54.92
N LEU A 7 125.52 -1.70 -53.68
CA LEU A 7 124.30 -2.46 -53.38
C LEU A 7 124.04 -2.54 -51.85
N ILE A 8 122.80 -2.24 -51.45
CA ILE A 8 122.25 -2.21 -50.08
C ILE A 8 121.77 -3.62 -49.70
N PRO A 9 122.00 -4.09 -48.45
CA PRO A 9 120.89 -4.30 -47.51
C PRO A 9 121.21 -3.78 -46.09
N LEU A 10 120.32 -2.95 -45.53
CA LEU A 10 119.33 -3.36 -44.52
C LEU A 10 119.93 -3.43 -43.10
N PHE A 11 120.03 -2.27 -42.45
CA PHE A 11 120.30 -2.16 -41.01
C PHE A 11 119.03 -2.57 -40.24
N LEU A 12 119.05 -3.76 -39.63
CA LEU A 12 118.08 -4.17 -38.61
C LEU A 12 118.36 -3.39 -37.32
N ALA A 13 117.61 -2.32 -37.08
CA ALA A 13 117.44 -1.75 -35.74
C ALA A 13 116.18 -2.40 -35.13
N GLY A 14 116.38 -3.45 -34.33
CA GLY A 14 115.30 -4.09 -33.58
C GLY A 14 114.89 -3.23 -32.39
N SER A 15 113.82 -2.46 -32.55
CA SER A 15 113.07 -1.91 -31.42
C SER A 15 112.22 -3.02 -30.82
N PHE A 16 112.60 -3.52 -29.64
CA PHE A 16 111.79 -4.46 -28.86
C PHE A 16 110.49 -3.78 -28.42
N THR A 17 109.38 -4.08 -29.09
CA THR A 17 108.05 -3.89 -28.51
C THR A 17 107.75 -5.10 -27.63
N THR A 18 107.94 -4.94 -26.32
CA THR A 18 107.44 -5.90 -25.33
C THR A 18 105.92 -5.81 -25.32
N TYR A 19 105.23 -6.76 -25.96
CA TYR A 19 103.80 -6.98 -25.74
C TYR A 19 103.61 -7.51 -24.32
N ALA A 20 103.10 -6.67 -23.42
CA ALA A 20 102.61 -7.13 -22.12
C ALA A 20 101.38 -8.02 -22.35
N GLN A 21 101.47 -9.30 -21.99
CA GLN A 21 100.33 -10.22 -21.99
C GLN A 21 99.32 -9.74 -20.94
N VAL A 22 98.14 -9.27 -21.37
CA VAL A 22 97.02 -8.97 -20.47
C VAL A 22 96.64 -10.27 -19.76
N SER A 23 96.64 -10.24 -18.43
CA SER A 23 96.38 -11.46 -17.65
C SER A 23 94.93 -11.94 -17.84
N ALA A 24 94.72 -13.25 -17.76
CA ALA A 24 93.38 -13.85 -17.88
C ALA A 24 92.36 -13.28 -16.86
N VAL A 25 92.85 -12.82 -15.70
CA VAL A 25 92.05 -12.16 -14.64
C VAL A 25 91.56 -10.78 -15.10
N GLN A 26 92.42 -9.98 -15.74
CA GLN A 26 92.04 -8.67 -16.29
C GLN A 26 90.98 -8.78 -17.38
N THR A 27 91.07 -9.79 -18.25
CA THR A 27 90.02 -10.02 -19.27
C THR A 27 88.70 -10.48 -18.64
N LEU A 28 88.73 -11.28 -17.57
CA LEU A 28 87.52 -11.73 -16.87
C LEU A 28 86.82 -10.56 -16.16
N ASN A 29 87.59 -9.76 -15.42
CA ASN A 29 87.06 -8.57 -14.76
C ASN A 29 86.51 -7.60 -15.81
N LYS A 30 87.20 -7.38 -16.94
CA LYS A 30 86.68 -6.57 -18.04
C LYS A 30 85.32 -7.07 -18.55
N ASN A 31 85.19 -8.36 -18.89
CA ASN A 31 83.91 -8.91 -19.35
C ASN A 31 82.79 -8.75 -18.30
N TYR A 32 83.12 -8.92 -17.01
CA TYR A 32 82.17 -8.72 -15.92
C TYR A 32 81.73 -7.25 -15.80
N GLN A 33 82.67 -6.30 -15.86
CA GLN A 33 82.37 -4.86 -15.84
C GLN A 33 81.58 -4.43 -17.09
N ASP A 34 81.96 -4.90 -18.27
CA ASP A 34 81.22 -4.65 -19.53
C ASP A 34 79.79 -5.21 -19.41
N GLY A 35 79.63 -6.39 -18.81
CA GLY A 35 78.32 -6.99 -18.52
C GLY A 35 77.47 -6.15 -17.57
N LEU A 36 78.06 -5.63 -16.49
CA LEU A 36 77.39 -4.73 -15.55
C LEU A 36 76.99 -3.41 -16.22
N GLU A 37 77.87 -2.81 -17.03
CA GLU A 37 77.58 -1.57 -17.76
C GLU A 37 76.41 -1.77 -18.74
N LEU A 38 76.40 -2.90 -19.47
CA LEU A 38 75.31 -3.25 -20.37
C LEU A 38 74.00 -3.52 -19.63
N LEU A 39 74.07 -4.16 -18.45
CA LEU A 39 72.92 -4.38 -17.58
C LEU A 39 72.34 -3.04 -17.10
N HIS A 40 73.19 -2.11 -16.65
CA HIS A 40 72.77 -0.76 -16.25
C HIS A 40 72.15 0.05 -17.41
N LYS A 41 72.54 -0.24 -18.66
CA LYS A 41 71.93 0.34 -19.87
C LYS A 41 70.73 -0.46 -20.40
N GLU A 42 70.20 -1.40 -19.61
CA GLU A 42 69.05 -2.26 -19.93
C GLU A 42 69.25 -3.13 -21.20
N LYS A 43 70.51 -3.35 -21.62
CA LYS A 43 70.85 -4.19 -22.78
C LYS A 43 70.99 -5.65 -22.35
N TYR A 44 69.91 -6.23 -21.84
CA TYR A 44 69.89 -7.54 -21.17
C TYR A 44 70.45 -8.69 -22.01
N THR A 45 70.18 -8.74 -23.32
CA THR A 45 70.73 -9.78 -24.20
C THR A 45 72.26 -9.71 -24.30
N ALA A 46 72.82 -8.51 -24.48
CA ALA A 46 74.25 -8.31 -24.60
C ALA A 46 74.96 -8.49 -23.25
N ALA A 47 74.35 -8.03 -22.15
CA ALA A 47 74.82 -8.24 -20.80
C ALA A 47 74.90 -9.75 -20.46
N SER A 48 73.82 -10.50 -20.75
CA SER A 48 73.77 -11.95 -20.55
C SER A 48 74.90 -12.68 -21.27
N GLN A 49 75.24 -12.28 -22.51
CA GLN A 49 76.36 -12.86 -23.25
C GLN A 49 77.70 -12.60 -22.56
N GLN A 50 77.94 -11.38 -22.05
CA GLN A 50 79.16 -11.06 -21.32
C GLN A 50 79.29 -11.88 -20.03
N PHE A 51 78.20 -12.04 -19.27
CA PHE A 51 78.19 -12.88 -18.08
C PHE A 51 78.43 -14.36 -18.40
N LYS A 52 77.89 -14.89 -19.51
CA LYS A 52 78.19 -16.26 -19.98
C LYS A 52 79.68 -16.44 -20.30
N LEU A 53 80.33 -15.44 -20.91
CA LEU A 53 81.78 -15.47 -21.17
C LEU A 53 82.61 -15.50 -19.88
N VAL A 54 82.13 -14.88 -18.80
CA VAL A 54 82.75 -14.95 -17.47
C VAL A 54 82.64 -16.36 -16.89
N GLN A 55 81.48 -17.01 -17.07
CA GLN A 55 81.22 -18.36 -16.53
C GLN A 55 82.00 -19.48 -17.25
N GLN A 56 82.23 -19.37 -18.56
CA GLN A 56 82.81 -20.46 -19.38
C GLN A 56 84.35 -20.65 -19.23
N LYS A 57 85.09 -19.66 -18.73
CA LYS A 57 86.57 -19.74 -18.63
C LYS A 57 87.04 -20.59 -17.43
N ARG A 58 87.63 -21.77 -17.68
CA ARG A 58 88.32 -22.61 -16.67
C ARG A 58 89.76 -22.11 -16.42
N TYR A 59 90.20 -22.05 -15.16
CA TYR A 59 91.59 -21.67 -14.80
C TYR A 59 92.25 -22.78 -13.95
N LYS A 60 93.56 -23.01 -14.15
CA LYS A 60 94.38 -23.92 -13.34
C LYS A 60 95.04 -23.12 -12.21
N PRO A 61 94.88 -23.49 -10.93
CA PRO A 61 95.40 -22.69 -9.83
C PRO A 61 96.92 -22.81 -9.77
N TYR A 62 97.64 -21.70 -10.01
CA TYR A 62 99.04 -21.57 -9.58
C TYR A 62 99.20 -20.26 -8.79
N THR A 63 99.43 -20.44 -7.49
CA THR A 63 100.32 -19.64 -6.62
C THR A 63 99.96 -18.22 -6.14
N GLN A 64 98.70 -17.74 -6.19
CA GLN A 64 98.31 -16.56 -5.38
C GLN A 64 96.89 -16.72 -4.78
N LEU A 65 96.81 -16.89 -3.46
CA LEU A 65 95.56 -17.08 -2.72
C LEU A 65 94.60 -15.88 -2.83
N GLU A 66 95.10 -14.65 -2.84
CA GLU A 66 94.26 -13.43 -2.89
C GLU A 66 93.49 -13.29 -4.20
N ASN A 67 94.10 -13.63 -5.34
CA ASN A 67 93.44 -13.61 -6.65
C ASN A 67 92.33 -14.68 -6.79
N SER A 68 92.39 -15.77 -6.02
CA SER A 68 91.44 -16.90 -6.15
C SER A 68 90.04 -16.60 -5.59
N ALA A 69 89.95 -15.81 -4.52
CA ALA A 69 88.68 -15.46 -3.88
C ALA A 69 87.90 -14.41 -4.70
N GLU A 70 88.58 -13.37 -5.18
CA GLU A 70 87.98 -12.34 -6.04
C GLU A 70 87.49 -12.93 -7.38
N LEU A 71 88.27 -13.84 -7.96
CA LEU A 71 87.89 -14.62 -9.15
C LEU A 71 86.66 -15.51 -8.92
N SER A 72 86.55 -16.14 -7.75
CA SER A 72 85.36 -16.92 -7.38
C SER A 72 84.15 -16.01 -7.29
N LEU A 73 84.26 -14.90 -6.58
CA LEU A 73 83.16 -13.95 -6.39
C LEU A 73 82.65 -13.33 -7.69
N ILE A 74 83.55 -12.97 -8.62
CA ILE A 74 83.17 -12.47 -9.96
C ILE A 74 82.37 -13.52 -10.74
N LYS A 75 82.79 -14.79 -10.69
CA LYS A 75 82.07 -15.89 -11.36
C LYS A 75 80.72 -16.16 -10.72
N GLU A 76 80.65 -16.17 -9.39
CA GLU A 76 79.39 -16.30 -8.65
C GLU A 76 78.43 -15.17 -9.01
N ASN A 77 78.87 -13.92 -8.92
CA ASN A 77 78.05 -12.75 -9.23
C ASN A 77 77.60 -12.74 -10.70
N SER A 78 78.45 -13.20 -11.63
CA SER A 78 78.04 -13.32 -13.04
C SER A 78 76.90 -14.32 -13.27
N LYS A 79 76.76 -15.36 -12.43
CA LYS A 79 75.60 -16.27 -12.49
C LYS A 79 74.33 -15.56 -12.03
N PHE A 80 74.43 -14.80 -10.94
CA PHE A 80 73.33 -13.98 -10.45
C PHE A 80 72.86 -12.96 -11.50
N TYR A 81 73.77 -12.17 -12.08
CA TYR A 81 73.38 -11.17 -13.09
C TYR A 81 72.90 -11.80 -14.41
N ALA A 82 73.39 -12.99 -14.77
CA ALA A 82 72.81 -13.75 -15.88
C ALA A 82 71.35 -14.15 -15.62
N ALA A 83 71.01 -14.53 -14.38
CA ALA A 83 69.64 -14.81 -13.96
C ALA A 83 68.76 -13.54 -13.99
N VAL A 84 69.29 -12.39 -13.54
CA VAL A 84 68.61 -11.09 -13.69
C VAL A 84 68.31 -10.79 -15.15
N CYS A 85 69.29 -10.93 -16.05
CA CYS A 85 69.05 -10.75 -17.48
C CYS A 85 67.97 -11.71 -18.02
N ALA A 86 67.96 -12.97 -17.58
CA ALA A 86 66.96 -13.96 -18.01
C ALA A 86 65.55 -13.55 -17.56
N LEU A 87 65.40 -13.02 -16.34
CA LEU A 87 64.12 -12.54 -15.82
C LEU A 87 63.62 -11.32 -16.59
N GLU A 88 64.47 -10.31 -16.83
CA GLU A 88 64.09 -9.11 -17.57
C GLU A 88 63.77 -9.42 -19.05
N LEU A 89 64.38 -10.47 -19.62
CA LEU A 89 64.04 -11.01 -20.94
C LEU A 89 62.80 -11.92 -20.94
N LYS A 90 62.17 -12.16 -19.79
CA LYS A 90 61.02 -13.06 -19.60
C LYS A 90 61.29 -14.50 -20.04
N ASN A 91 62.52 -14.98 -19.86
CA ASN A 91 62.85 -16.37 -20.16
C ASN A 91 62.24 -17.32 -19.12
N SER A 92 61.80 -18.50 -19.56
CA SER A 92 61.17 -19.49 -18.69
C SER A 92 62.11 -20.14 -17.68
N ASP A 93 63.43 -20.08 -17.90
CA ASP A 93 64.47 -20.65 -17.03
C ASP A 93 64.94 -19.66 -15.95
N ALA A 94 64.46 -18.41 -15.94
CA ALA A 94 64.91 -17.38 -15.01
C ALA A 94 64.74 -17.79 -13.53
N GLU A 95 63.60 -18.42 -13.20
CA GLU A 95 63.34 -18.93 -11.85
C GLU A 95 64.38 -19.98 -11.44
N ASP A 96 64.61 -20.98 -12.30
CA ASP A 96 65.56 -22.06 -12.02
C ASP A 96 66.98 -21.53 -11.86
N LEU A 97 67.39 -20.55 -12.68
CA LEU A 97 68.71 -19.91 -12.56
C LEU A 97 68.91 -19.22 -11.21
N PHE A 98 67.89 -18.53 -10.68
CA PHE A 98 67.97 -17.94 -9.35
C PHE A 98 67.95 -18.99 -8.24
N ARG A 99 67.13 -20.04 -8.36
CA ARG A 99 67.07 -21.13 -7.37
C ARG A 99 68.38 -21.92 -7.31
N ASP A 100 68.99 -22.18 -8.46
CA ASP A 100 70.31 -22.78 -8.57
C ASP A 100 71.38 -21.88 -7.93
N PHE A 101 71.35 -20.56 -8.18
CA PHE A 101 72.27 -19.61 -7.55
C PHE A 101 72.14 -19.61 -6.02
N ILE A 102 70.91 -19.57 -5.49
CA ILE A 102 70.63 -19.60 -4.05
C ILE A 102 71.13 -20.90 -3.42
N ARG A 103 70.93 -22.04 -4.09
CA ARG A 103 71.38 -23.37 -3.62
C ARG A 103 72.90 -23.48 -3.63
N ASP A 104 73.54 -23.06 -4.72
CA ASP A 104 74.96 -23.26 -4.97
C ASP A 104 75.82 -22.25 -4.18
N TYR A 105 75.29 -21.05 -3.87
CA TYR A 105 76.04 -19.95 -3.24
C TYR A 105 75.31 -19.30 -2.05
N PRO A 106 74.94 -20.05 -1.00
CA PRO A 106 74.10 -19.54 0.09
C PRO A 106 74.73 -18.38 0.90
N LEU A 107 76.05 -18.25 0.90
CA LEU A 107 76.79 -17.20 1.62
C LEU A 107 77.12 -15.96 0.76
N ASN A 108 76.77 -15.98 -0.52
CA ASN A 108 77.06 -14.85 -1.42
C ASN A 108 76.17 -13.64 -1.07
N PRO A 109 76.70 -12.40 -1.07
CA PRO A 109 75.91 -11.19 -0.78
C PRO A 109 74.65 -11.04 -1.66
N ASN A 110 74.69 -11.52 -2.91
CA ASN A 110 73.56 -11.45 -3.85
C ASN A 110 72.48 -12.52 -3.57
N THR A 111 72.71 -13.49 -2.69
CA THR A 111 71.71 -14.54 -2.40
C THR A 111 70.46 -13.98 -1.75
N LYS A 112 70.62 -13.02 -0.84
CA LYS A 112 69.49 -12.29 -0.25
C LYS A 112 68.73 -11.46 -1.29
N LEU A 113 69.46 -10.85 -2.21
CA LEU A 113 68.91 -10.10 -3.34
C LEU A 113 68.18 -11.03 -4.34
N ALA A 114 68.64 -12.27 -4.51
CA ALA A 114 68.00 -13.27 -5.36
C ALA A 114 66.59 -13.64 -4.90
N TYR A 115 66.31 -13.65 -3.58
CA TYR A 115 64.96 -13.89 -3.07
C TYR A 115 63.93 -12.88 -3.61
N PHE A 116 64.30 -11.60 -3.66
CA PHE A 116 63.47 -10.56 -4.27
C PHE A 116 63.15 -10.86 -5.74
N PHE A 117 64.16 -11.26 -6.53
CA PHE A 117 63.97 -11.55 -7.95
C PHE A 117 63.15 -12.83 -8.20
N VAL A 118 63.27 -13.86 -7.35
CA VAL A 118 62.39 -15.03 -7.41
C VAL A 118 60.94 -14.65 -7.08
N GLY A 119 60.74 -13.83 -6.03
CA GLY A 119 59.42 -13.29 -5.70
C GLY A 119 58.84 -12.47 -6.85
N LYS A 120 59.65 -11.62 -7.50
CA LYS A 120 59.28 -10.86 -8.70
C LYS A 120 58.83 -11.78 -9.85
N SER A 121 59.56 -12.88 -10.09
CA SER A 121 59.17 -13.85 -11.12
C SER A 121 57.80 -14.48 -10.85
N TYR A 122 57.54 -14.92 -9.61
CA TYR A 122 56.24 -15.47 -9.24
C TYR A 122 55.11 -14.43 -9.27
N PHE A 123 55.43 -13.18 -8.92
CA PHE A 123 54.50 -12.06 -9.02
C PHE A 123 54.07 -11.82 -10.46
N ASP A 124 55.01 -11.81 -11.41
CA ASP A 124 54.71 -11.61 -12.83
C ASP A 124 53.89 -12.77 -13.42
N GLN A 125 53.97 -13.97 -12.82
CA GLN A 125 53.12 -15.13 -13.12
C GLN A 125 51.74 -15.08 -12.42
N LYS A 126 51.44 -14.03 -11.64
CA LYS A 126 50.25 -13.89 -10.78
C LYS A 126 50.12 -14.95 -9.68
N ASN A 127 51.21 -15.64 -9.35
CA ASN A 127 51.25 -16.58 -8.24
C ASN A 127 51.61 -15.85 -6.94
N TYR A 128 50.64 -15.10 -6.40
CA TYR A 128 50.87 -14.23 -5.25
C TYR A 128 51.26 -15.00 -3.99
N THR A 129 50.75 -16.22 -3.78
CA THR A 129 51.13 -17.06 -2.63
C THR A 129 52.63 -17.35 -2.64
N LYS A 130 53.16 -17.85 -3.77
CA LYS A 130 54.59 -18.12 -3.88
C LYS A 130 55.42 -16.84 -3.90
N ALA A 131 54.92 -15.77 -4.51
CA ALA A 131 55.61 -14.48 -4.48
C ALA A 131 55.87 -14.02 -3.03
N LEU A 132 54.87 -14.12 -2.16
CA LEU A 132 54.99 -13.79 -0.74
C LEU A 132 55.98 -14.71 0.00
N GLU A 133 55.97 -16.03 -0.26
CA GLU A 133 56.95 -16.96 0.35
C GLU A 133 58.41 -16.58 0.08
N TRP A 134 58.68 -15.92 -1.05
CA TRP A 134 60.02 -15.45 -1.44
C TRP A 134 60.28 -14.01 -1.01
N PHE A 135 59.27 -13.14 -1.08
CA PHE A 135 59.37 -11.77 -0.58
C PHE A 135 59.66 -11.72 0.92
N GLU A 136 59.01 -12.54 1.74
CA GLU A 136 59.26 -12.62 3.19
C GLU A 136 60.68 -13.09 3.54
N LYS A 137 61.38 -13.75 2.61
CA LYS A 137 62.79 -14.18 2.77
C LYS A 137 63.79 -13.12 2.34
N ALA A 138 63.36 -12.14 1.54
CA ALA A 138 64.23 -11.09 1.04
C ALA A 138 64.67 -10.16 2.18
N ASP A 139 65.84 -9.53 2.03
CA ASP A 139 66.36 -8.56 3.00
C ASP A 139 66.29 -7.14 2.39
N PRO A 140 65.33 -6.29 2.80
CA PRO A 140 65.13 -4.96 2.21
C PRO A 140 66.34 -4.03 2.31
N SER A 141 67.29 -4.30 3.22
CA SER A 141 68.53 -3.53 3.35
C SER A 141 69.48 -3.72 2.16
N THR A 142 69.34 -4.82 1.43
CA THR A 142 70.15 -5.17 0.26
C THR A 142 69.62 -4.59 -1.06
N LEU A 143 68.41 -4.00 -1.03
CA LEU A 143 67.76 -3.42 -2.20
C LEU A 143 68.15 -1.94 -2.36
N SER A 144 68.34 -1.51 -3.61
CA SER A 144 68.41 -0.08 -3.94
C SER A 144 67.09 0.63 -3.62
N GLY A 145 67.07 1.96 -3.54
CA GLY A 145 65.85 2.71 -3.26
C GLY A 145 64.68 2.37 -4.20
N SER A 146 64.95 2.30 -5.51
CA SER A 146 63.93 1.95 -6.51
C SER A 146 63.45 0.49 -6.36
N GLN A 147 64.38 -0.46 -6.17
CA GLN A 147 64.03 -1.88 -5.96
C GLN A 147 63.27 -2.10 -4.66
N ARG A 148 63.57 -1.32 -3.61
CA ARG A 148 62.83 -1.38 -2.35
C ARG A 148 61.39 -0.92 -2.54
N LEU A 149 61.15 0.13 -3.31
CA LEU A 149 59.80 0.58 -3.65
C LEU A 149 59.06 -0.45 -4.49
N GLU A 150 59.71 -1.04 -5.50
CA GLU A 150 59.13 -2.15 -6.29
C GLU A 150 58.78 -3.35 -5.41
N TYR A 151 59.71 -3.78 -4.56
CA TYR A 151 59.52 -4.88 -3.62
C TYR A 151 58.33 -4.64 -2.69
N GLN A 152 58.32 -3.51 -1.97
CA GLN A 152 57.24 -3.18 -1.04
C GLN A 152 55.89 -3.06 -1.74
N PHE A 153 55.87 -2.47 -2.94
CA PHE A 153 54.63 -2.37 -3.72
C PHE A 153 54.12 -3.75 -4.16
N LYS A 154 54.98 -4.60 -4.71
CA LYS A 154 54.60 -5.94 -5.19
C LYS A 154 54.22 -6.88 -4.04
N GLU A 155 54.92 -6.80 -2.91
CA GLU A 155 54.56 -7.53 -1.69
C GLU A 155 53.21 -7.05 -1.14
N GLY A 156 53.01 -5.73 -1.04
CA GLY A 156 51.73 -5.15 -0.63
C GLY A 156 50.58 -5.53 -1.55
N TYR A 157 50.82 -5.54 -2.87
CA TYR A 157 49.86 -5.98 -3.87
C TYR A 157 49.54 -7.48 -3.75
N ALA A 158 50.56 -8.31 -3.52
CA ALA A 158 50.35 -9.74 -3.33
C ALA A 158 49.52 -10.01 -2.06
N TYR A 159 49.78 -9.32 -0.94
CA TYR A 159 48.93 -9.39 0.25
C TYR A 159 47.50 -8.89 -0.02
N PHE A 160 47.35 -7.80 -0.78
CA PHE A 160 46.05 -7.26 -1.15
C PHE A 160 45.19 -8.27 -1.95
N GLU A 161 45.78 -8.95 -2.94
CA GLU A 161 45.10 -10.01 -3.71
C GLU A 161 44.73 -11.21 -2.84
N GLN A 162 45.52 -11.50 -1.81
CA GLN A 162 45.22 -12.51 -0.79
C GLN A 162 44.20 -12.03 0.27
N LYS A 163 43.71 -10.79 0.14
CA LYS A 163 42.80 -10.12 1.10
C LYS A 163 43.39 -9.93 2.51
N ASP A 164 44.71 -10.00 2.63
CA ASP A 164 45.43 -9.66 3.87
C ASP A 164 45.70 -8.15 3.91
N PHE A 165 44.64 -7.38 4.16
CA PHE A 165 44.69 -5.92 4.13
C PHE A 165 45.55 -5.33 5.25
N ASP A 166 45.70 -6.03 6.37
CA ASP A 166 46.47 -5.56 7.53
C ASP A 166 47.97 -5.57 7.25
N LYS A 167 48.46 -6.54 6.45
CA LYS A 167 49.85 -6.52 5.95
C LYS A 167 50.05 -5.64 4.73
N ALA A 168 49.05 -5.56 3.83
CA ALA A 168 49.15 -4.77 2.61
C ALA A 168 49.19 -3.25 2.88
N GLU A 169 48.35 -2.76 3.78
CA GLU A 169 48.19 -1.33 4.08
C GLU A 169 49.51 -0.62 4.46
N PRO A 170 50.30 -1.07 5.45
CA PRO A 170 51.55 -0.39 5.83
C PRO A 170 52.59 -0.36 4.72
N LEU A 171 52.62 -1.39 3.84
CA LEU A 171 53.52 -1.43 2.69
C LEU A 171 53.16 -0.34 1.67
N PHE A 172 51.88 -0.20 1.34
CA PHE A 172 51.42 0.90 0.49
C PHE A 172 51.58 2.27 1.16
N GLU A 173 51.40 2.35 2.48
CA GLU A 173 51.62 3.59 3.22
C GLU A 173 53.07 4.07 3.17
N SER A 174 54.03 3.13 3.20
CA SER A 174 55.44 3.41 3.00
C SER A 174 55.71 3.90 1.57
N VAL A 175 55.27 3.13 0.56
CA VAL A 175 55.57 3.43 -0.85
C VAL A 175 54.96 4.75 -1.32
N LYS A 176 53.75 5.12 -0.87
CA LYS A 176 53.09 6.36 -1.30
C LYS A 176 53.79 7.65 -0.85
N LYS A 177 54.65 7.58 0.17
CA LYS A 177 55.40 8.73 0.71
C LYS A 177 56.63 9.07 -0.15
N GLU A 178 57.11 8.11 -0.94
CA GLU A 178 58.30 8.24 -1.77
C GLU A 178 57.93 8.54 -3.22
N LYS A 179 58.74 9.34 -3.92
CA LYS A 179 58.53 9.63 -5.35
C LYS A 179 59.09 8.49 -6.21
N GLY A 180 58.27 7.97 -7.12
CA GLY A 180 58.69 6.93 -8.07
C GLY A 180 57.50 6.30 -8.79
N ASP A 181 57.78 5.32 -9.66
CA ASP A 181 56.78 4.71 -10.56
C ASP A 181 55.63 4.01 -9.82
N TYR A 182 55.84 3.62 -8.56
CA TYR A 182 54.84 2.94 -7.72
C TYR A 182 54.03 3.88 -6.81
N GLN A 183 54.32 5.18 -6.80
CA GLN A 183 53.70 6.12 -5.86
C GLN A 183 52.18 6.23 -6.06
N GLU A 184 51.72 6.38 -7.31
CA GLU A 184 50.30 6.49 -7.63
C GLU A 184 49.55 5.20 -7.31
N GLY A 185 50.12 4.05 -7.69
CA GLY A 185 49.53 2.76 -7.38
C GLY A 185 49.42 2.51 -5.88
N ALA A 186 50.48 2.80 -5.12
CA ALA A 186 50.46 2.65 -3.67
C ALA A 186 49.42 3.58 -3.03
N THR A 187 49.30 4.82 -3.53
CA THR A 187 48.26 5.76 -3.10
C THR A 187 46.86 5.22 -3.37
N TYR A 188 46.63 4.63 -4.54
CA TYR A 188 45.35 4.02 -4.92
C TYR A 188 44.99 2.83 -4.02
N TYR A 189 45.86 1.83 -3.88
CA TYR A 189 45.57 0.65 -3.06
C TYR A 189 45.45 0.99 -1.57
N PHE A 190 46.27 1.93 -1.07
CA PHE A 190 46.11 2.45 0.29
C PHE A 190 44.73 3.09 0.50
N ALA A 191 44.31 3.97 -0.42
CA ALA A 191 43.00 4.62 -0.35
C ALA A 191 41.84 3.62 -0.46
N TYR A 192 41.98 2.62 -1.34
CA TYR A 192 40.99 1.57 -1.54
C TYR A 192 40.86 0.64 -0.32
N ILE A 193 41.96 0.24 0.30
CA ILE A 193 41.92 -0.52 1.56
C ILE A 193 41.21 0.29 2.66
N ASN A 194 41.54 1.58 2.78
CA ASN A 194 40.87 2.46 3.74
C ASN A 194 39.36 2.58 3.45
N TYR A 195 38.97 2.64 2.17
CA TYR A 195 37.55 2.61 1.76
C TYR A 195 36.86 1.30 2.18
N LEU A 196 37.50 0.15 1.99
CA LEU A 196 36.98 -1.15 2.45
C LEU A 196 36.87 -1.24 3.98
N LYS A 197 37.84 -0.64 4.70
CA LYS A 197 37.84 -0.51 6.16
C LYS A 197 36.83 0.53 6.69
N LYS A 198 36.11 1.23 5.79
CA LYS A 198 35.16 2.32 6.09
C LYS A 198 35.81 3.57 6.71
N GLU A 199 37.12 3.72 6.54
CA GLU A 199 37.90 4.90 6.95
C GLU A 199 37.78 6.00 5.86
N TYR A 200 36.55 6.47 5.62
CA TYR A 200 36.21 7.28 4.44
C TYR A 200 36.97 8.60 4.38
N LYS A 201 37.26 9.24 5.51
CA LYS A 201 38.05 10.49 5.55
C LYS A 201 39.47 10.27 5.03
N THR A 202 40.11 9.19 5.49
CA THR A 202 41.47 8.82 5.06
C THR A 202 41.47 8.37 3.60
N ALA A 203 40.50 7.55 3.20
CA ALA A 203 40.34 7.11 1.83
C ALA A 203 40.18 8.31 0.87
N LEU A 204 39.25 9.22 1.17
CA LEU A 204 38.98 10.41 0.37
C LEU A 204 40.24 11.27 0.20
N ALA A 205 40.93 11.60 1.29
CA ALA A 205 42.13 12.42 1.25
C ALA A 205 43.27 11.81 0.40
N ASN A 206 43.32 10.48 0.25
CA ASN A 206 44.32 9.83 -0.61
C ASN A 206 43.82 9.63 -2.04
N PHE A 207 42.54 9.36 -2.29
CA PHE A 207 41.98 9.35 -3.64
C PHE A 207 42.06 10.72 -4.31
N GLU A 208 41.87 11.81 -3.56
CA GLU A 208 42.01 13.16 -4.11
C GLU A 208 43.43 13.49 -4.57
N LYS A 209 44.46 12.81 -4.04
CA LYS A 209 45.85 12.97 -4.50
C LYS A 209 46.09 12.33 -5.86
N LEU A 210 45.18 11.47 -6.33
CA LEU A 210 45.23 10.84 -7.66
C LEU A 210 44.58 11.71 -8.75
N LYS A 211 44.07 12.91 -8.41
CA LYS A 211 43.48 13.83 -9.40
C LYS A 211 44.50 14.13 -10.51
N GLY A 212 44.16 13.73 -11.73
CA GLY A 212 44.99 13.87 -12.92
C GLY A 212 45.86 12.65 -13.28
N SER A 213 45.82 11.56 -12.49
CA SER A 213 46.52 10.31 -12.83
C SER A 213 45.86 9.63 -14.04
N PRO A 214 46.56 9.46 -15.18
CA PRO A 214 46.02 8.75 -16.35
C PRO A 214 45.78 7.26 -16.08
N THR A 215 46.50 6.68 -15.12
CA THR A 215 46.40 5.26 -14.78
C THR A 215 45.10 4.94 -14.05
N TYR A 216 44.66 5.84 -13.17
CA TYR A 216 43.53 5.59 -12.27
C TYR A 216 42.30 6.49 -12.53
N GLU A 217 42.35 7.41 -13.49
CA GLU A 217 41.26 8.37 -13.80
C GLU A 217 39.92 7.72 -14.15
N SER A 218 39.91 6.48 -14.62
CA SER A 218 38.68 5.74 -14.90
C SER A 218 38.06 5.08 -13.65
N SER A 219 38.79 4.99 -12.53
CA SER A 219 38.38 4.23 -11.34
C SER A 219 38.20 5.09 -10.09
N TYR A 220 39.19 5.91 -9.71
CA TYR A 220 39.13 6.66 -8.45
C TYR A 220 37.94 7.61 -8.32
N PRO A 221 37.41 8.25 -9.39
CA PRO A 221 36.29 9.18 -9.25
C PRO A 221 35.03 8.53 -8.67
N TYR A 222 34.78 7.26 -8.97
CA TYR A 222 33.66 6.52 -8.37
C TYR A 222 33.75 6.48 -6.85
N TYR A 223 34.92 6.15 -6.30
CA TYR A 223 35.08 6.08 -4.84
C TYR A 223 34.90 7.45 -4.20
N ILE A 224 35.44 8.52 -4.80
CA ILE A 224 35.20 9.91 -4.34
C ILE A 224 33.71 10.23 -4.32
N THR A 225 33.00 9.99 -5.42
CA THR A 225 31.55 10.20 -5.52
C THR A 225 30.77 9.39 -4.48
N SER A 226 31.15 8.12 -4.27
CA SER A 226 30.49 7.26 -3.27
C SER A 226 30.70 7.76 -1.84
N MET A 227 31.89 8.27 -1.51
CA MET A 227 32.18 8.81 -0.17
C MET A 227 31.45 10.14 0.05
N TYR A 228 31.35 11.00 -0.96
CA TYR A 228 30.50 12.20 -0.87
C TYR A 228 29.03 11.84 -0.64
N TYR A 229 28.53 10.80 -1.28
CA TYR A 229 27.17 10.34 -1.08
C TYR A 229 26.94 9.81 0.35
N LEU A 230 27.89 9.03 0.88
CA LEU A 230 27.84 8.51 2.25
C LEU A 230 27.95 9.61 3.31
N ASP A 231 28.62 10.72 2.99
CA ASP A 231 28.73 11.92 3.83
C ASP A 231 27.56 12.91 3.60
N GLU A 232 26.53 12.50 2.84
CA GLU A 232 25.34 13.29 2.49
C GLU A 232 25.65 14.62 1.76
N ARG A 233 26.84 14.72 1.17
CA ARG A 233 27.31 15.87 0.37
C ARG A 233 26.77 15.80 -1.05
N TYR A 234 25.45 15.88 -1.18
CA TYR A 234 24.74 15.64 -2.45
C TYR A 234 25.14 16.60 -3.57
N ASP A 235 25.44 17.86 -3.27
CA ASP A 235 25.92 18.82 -4.28
C ASP A 235 27.29 18.41 -4.82
N ASP A 236 28.20 17.96 -3.96
CA ASP A 236 29.50 17.46 -4.38
C ASP A 236 29.38 16.18 -5.21
N VAL A 237 28.45 15.27 -4.87
CA VAL A 237 28.16 14.07 -5.67
C VAL A 237 27.73 14.46 -7.09
N ILE A 238 26.81 15.42 -7.21
CA ILE A 238 26.28 15.87 -8.48
C ILE A 238 27.39 16.54 -9.30
N ASP A 239 28.08 17.53 -8.73
CA ASP A 239 29.08 18.32 -9.45
C ASP A 239 30.29 17.47 -9.83
N TYR A 240 30.87 16.75 -8.88
CA TYR A 240 32.05 15.93 -9.11
C TYR A 240 31.74 14.70 -9.97
N GLY A 241 30.63 14.02 -9.69
CA GLY A 241 30.20 12.82 -10.42
C GLY A 241 29.94 13.13 -11.89
N LEU A 242 29.11 14.14 -12.19
CA LEU A 242 28.80 14.52 -13.57
C LEU A 242 30.02 15.07 -14.31
N SER A 243 30.86 15.86 -13.65
CA SER A 243 32.11 16.35 -14.27
C SER A 243 33.01 15.20 -14.67
N SER A 244 33.15 14.19 -13.81
CA SER A 244 34.00 13.03 -14.03
C SER A 244 33.49 12.12 -15.16
N ILE A 245 32.17 11.84 -15.16
CA ILE A 245 31.49 11.06 -16.21
C ILE A 245 31.66 11.73 -17.59
N ASN A 246 31.52 13.06 -17.66
CA ASN A 246 31.59 13.78 -18.94
C ASN A 246 33.01 13.95 -19.48
N LYS A 247 34.03 13.98 -18.61
CA LYS A 247 35.44 14.21 -19.00
C LYS A 247 36.16 12.95 -19.44
N THR A 248 35.81 11.80 -18.88
CA THR A 248 36.61 10.56 -19.00
C THR A 248 35.71 9.34 -19.06
N LYS A 249 36.18 8.26 -19.69
CA LYS A 249 35.43 7.00 -19.77
C LYS A 249 35.55 6.25 -18.44
N GLN A 250 34.56 6.42 -17.57
CA GLN A 250 34.53 5.83 -16.23
C GLN A 250 34.28 4.32 -16.28
N GLN A 251 35.01 3.56 -15.45
CA GLN A 251 34.83 2.12 -15.27
C GLN A 251 33.49 1.81 -14.57
N PHE A 252 33.10 2.64 -13.59
CA PHE A 252 31.88 2.48 -12.78
C PHE A 252 30.84 3.56 -13.12
N GLU A 253 30.72 3.89 -14.41
CA GLU A 253 29.80 4.94 -14.87
C GLU A 253 28.34 4.71 -14.42
N PRO A 254 27.75 3.50 -14.54
CA PRO A 254 26.39 3.25 -14.06
C PRO A 254 26.23 3.51 -12.56
N GLU A 255 27.17 3.02 -11.74
CA GLU A 255 27.12 3.20 -10.29
C GLU A 255 27.22 4.69 -9.92
N MET A 256 28.09 5.45 -10.59
CA MET A 256 28.15 6.90 -10.40
C MET A 256 26.84 7.60 -10.78
N LEU A 257 26.21 7.21 -11.91
CA LEU A 257 24.91 7.75 -12.31
C LEU A 257 23.82 7.46 -11.28
N SER A 258 23.81 6.28 -10.66
CA SER A 258 22.86 5.95 -9.60
C SER A 258 23.04 6.81 -8.34
N LEU A 259 24.28 7.11 -7.95
CA LEU A 259 24.58 8.01 -6.82
C LEU A 259 24.16 9.46 -7.13
N VAL A 260 24.40 9.93 -8.35
CA VAL A 260 23.93 11.24 -8.81
C VAL A 260 22.40 11.31 -8.80
N ALA A 261 21.72 10.28 -9.32
CA ALA A 261 20.26 10.21 -9.33
C ALA A 261 19.67 10.19 -7.91
N ALA A 262 20.24 9.40 -7.01
CA ALA A 262 19.85 9.33 -5.61
C ALA A 262 20.11 10.66 -4.87
N SER A 263 21.16 11.40 -5.23
CA SER A 263 21.45 12.73 -4.69
C SER A 263 20.41 13.77 -5.13
N TYR A 264 20.01 13.77 -6.41
CA TYR A 264 18.90 14.59 -6.87
C TYR A 264 17.58 14.22 -6.19
N PHE A 265 17.35 12.92 -5.96
CA PHE A 265 16.18 12.44 -5.22
C PHE A 265 16.16 12.99 -3.79
N ALA A 266 17.28 12.91 -3.05
CA ALA A 266 17.40 13.44 -1.70
C ALA A 266 17.15 14.97 -1.64
N LYS A 267 17.48 15.69 -2.71
CA LYS A 267 17.19 17.12 -2.87
C LYS A 267 15.76 17.43 -3.37
N ASN A 268 14.89 16.43 -3.52
CA ASN A 268 13.55 16.52 -4.11
C ASN A 268 13.52 17.03 -5.57
N ASP A 269 14.64 16.97 -6.29
CA ASP A 269 14.69 17.26 -7.72
C ASP A 269 14.35 15.99 -8.51
N PHE A 270 13.04 15.67 -8.51
CA PHE A 270 12.54 14.45 -9.15
C PHE A 270 12.75 14.44 -10.66
N LYS A 271 12.86 15.61 -11.31
CA LYS A 271 13.09 15.71 -12.75
C LYS A 271 14.49 15.21 -13.11
N ASN A 272 15.52 15.66 -12.40
CA ASN A 272 16.88 15.19 -12.63
C ASN A 272 17.09 13.77 -12.07
N ALA A 273 16.47 13.42 -10.94
CA ALA A 273 16.51 12.06 -10.42
C ALA A 273 16.00 11.06 -11.47
N GLU A 274 14.83 11.31 -12.07
CA GLU A 274 14.28 10.48 -13.14
C GLU A 274 15.25 10.35 -14.32
N LYS A 275 15.80 11.48 -14.80
CA LYS A 275 16.74 11.50 -15.93
C LYS A 275 17.93 10.59 -15.68
N TYR A 276 18.60 10.73 -14.54
CA TYR A 276 19.83 9.98 -14.25
C TYR A 276 19.56 8.52 -13.85
N PHE A 277 18.44 8.21 -13.20
CA PHE A 277 18.03 6.81 -13.01
C PHE A 277 17.74 6.12 -14.34
N LYS A 278 17.09 6.82 -15.29
CA LYS A 278 16.85 6.29 -16.63
C LYS A 278 18.16 6.02 -17.39
N GLU A 279 19.15 6.90 -17.27
CA GLU A 279 20.48 6.70 -17.83
C GLU A 279 21.23 5.53 -17.16
N PHE A 280 21.17 5.43 -15.82
CA PHE A 280 21.70 4.31 -15.06
C PHE A 280 21.13 2.97 -15.54
N TYR A 281 19.81 2.79 -15.54
CA TYR A 281 19.17 1.52 -15.93
C TYR A 281 19.35 1.19 -17.43
N LYS A 282 19.65 2.17 -18.29
CA LYS A 282 20.01 1.92 -19.69
C LYS A 282 21.42 1.33 -19.83
N LYS A 283 22.32 1.67 -18.91
CA LYS A 283 23.74 1.26 -18.94
C LYS A 283 24.05 0.09 -18.00
N ASP A 284 23.19 -0.18 -17.03
CA ASP A 284 23.34 -1.28 -16.09
C ASP A 284 23.14 -2.64 -16.78
N THR A 285 24.25 -3.36 -17.01
CA THR A 285 24.26 -4.70 -17.60
C THR A 285 24.02 -5.80 -16.57
N ASN A 286 24.06 -5.50 -15.27
CA ASN A 286 24.00 -6.48 -14.19
C ASN A 286 22.59 -6.70 -13.65
N SER A 287 21.57 -6.01 -14.21
CA SER A 287 20.19 -6.03 -13.72
C SER A 287 20.11 -5.79 -12.20
N SER A 288 20.77 -4.72 -11.74
CA SER A 288 20.89 -4.39 -10.32
C SER A 288 19.51 -4.35 -9.66
N LYS A 289 19.27 -5.32 -8.78
CA LYS A 289 18.03 -5.44 -7.97
C LYS A 289 18.17 -4.66 -6.66
N ASN A 290 18.58 -3.40 -6.76
CA ASN A 290 18.65 -2.55 -5.58
C ASN A 290 17.29 -1.91 -5.32
N ASN A 291 16.58 -2.41 -4.31
CA ASN A 291 15.26 -1.92 -3.92
C ASN A 291 15.24 -0.41 -3.61
N LEU A 292 16.31 0.16 -3.04
CA LEU A 292 16.43 1.60 -2.82
C LEU A 292 16.29 2.38 -4.12
N PHE A 293 17.08 2.03 -5.14
CA PHE A 293 17.09 2.74 -6.42
C PHE A 293 15.81 2.48 -7.23
N ILE A 294 15.25 1.27 -7.17
CA ILE A 294 13.96 0.96 -7.79
C ILE A 294 12.86 1.83 -7.18
N TYR A 295 12.81 1.92 -5.85
CA TYR A 295 11.84 2.75 -5.15
C TYR A 295 12.03 4.23 -5.49
N GLN A 296 13.25 4.76 -5.37
CA GLN A 296 13.54 6.16 -5.67
C GLN A 296 13.20 6.53 -7.12
N TYR A 297 13.51 5.66 -8.08
CA TYR A 297 13.18 5.90 -9.48
C TYR A 297 11.67 5.87 -9.72
N GLY A 298 10.98 4.85 -9.21
CA GLY A 298 9.53 4.74 -9.33
C GLY A 298 8.80 5.89 -8.64
N TYR A 299 9.26 6.32 -7.47
CA TYR A 299 8.70 7.48 -6.77
C TYR A 299 8.97 8.79 -7.50
N ALA A 300 10.17 9.00 -8.06
CA ALA A 300 10.48 10.18 -8.88
C ALA A 300 9.57 10.26 -10.12
N LEU A 301 9.35 9.14 -10.80
CA LEU A 301 8.39 9.05 -11.91
C LEU A 301 6.97 9.44 -11.46
N TYR A 302 6.55 8.96 -10.29
CA TYR A 302 5.24 9.31 -9.75
C TYR A 302 5.11 10.81 -9.46
N GLN A 303 6.13 11.42 -8.84
CA GLN A 303 6.16 12.87 -8.59
C GLN A 303 6.14 13.69 -9.89
N ASN A 304 6.79 13.19 -10.94
CA ASN A 304 6.78 13.78 -12.29
C ASN A 304 5.49 13.49 -13.09
N LYS A 305 4.41 13.03 -12.44
CA LYS A 305 3.10 12.77 -13.05
C LYS A 305 3.13 11.70 -14.14
N LYS A 306 3.96 10.66 -13.97
CA LYS A 306 4.06 9.50 -14.87
C LYS A 306 3.64 8.21 -14.16
N PRO A 307 2.37 8.06 -13.75
CA PRO A 307 1.91 6.95 -12.92
C PRO A 307 2.13 5.58 -13.59
N SER A 308 1.87 5.43 -14.89
CA SER A 308 2.05 4.15 -15.60
C SER A 308 3.52 3.68 -15.66
N GLU A 309 4.45 4.61 -15.87
CA GLU A 309 5.89 4.30 -15.85
C GLU A 309 6.36 3.97 -14.44
N ALA A 310 5.85 4.70 -13.43
CA ALA A 310 6.14 4.43 -12.03
C ALA A 310 5.71 3.02 -11.61
N VAL A 311 4.52 2.55 -12.03
CA VAL A 311 4.06 1.17 -11.78
C VAL A 311 5.04 0.16 -12.33
N ALA A 312 5.43 0.29 -13.61
CA ALA A 312 6.35 -0.65 -14.27
C ALA A 312 7.72 -0.75 -13.59
N VAL A 313 8.16 0.31 -12.90
CA VAL A 313 9.38 0.32 -12.09
C VAL A 313 9.14 -0.29 -10.72
N LEU A 314 8.12 0.16 -9.98
CA LEU A 314 7.87 -0.26 -8.60
C LEU A 314 7.43 -1.74 -8.50
N GLU A 315 6.79 -2.31 -9.52
CA GLU A 315 6.47 -3.75 -9.59
C GLU A 315 7.71 -4.66 -9.60
N LYS A 316 8.91 -4.11 -9.80
CA LYS A 316 10.18 -4.86 -9.75
C LYS A 316 10.73 -5.04 -8.33
N LEU A 317 10.14 -4.39 -7.32
CA LEU A 317 10.52 -4.57 -5.92
C LEU A 317 10.20 -6.00 -5.47
N ALA A 318 11.19 -6.72 -4.94
CA ALA A 318 11.07 -8.16 -4.69
C ALA A 318 11.43 -8.61 -3.27
N THR A 319 12.38 -7.94 -2.61
CA THR A 319 12.86 -8.31 -1.27
C THR A 319 12.13 -7.51 -0.20
N ASP A 320 11.77 -8.15 0.91
CA ASP A 320 11.11 -7.49 2.04
C ASP A 320 12.10 -6.57 2.77
N ASP A 321 11.93 -5.27 2.58
CA ASP A 321 12.65 -4.20 3.25
C ASP A 321 11.78 -2.92 3.35
N VAL A 322 12.36 -1.86 3.91
CA VAL A 322 11.72 -0.55 4.03
C VAL A 322 11.27 0.03 2.68
N TYR A 323 12.01 -0.26 1.60
CA TYR A 323 11.73 0.28 0.27
C TYR A 323 10.59 -0.47 -0.42
N LEU A 324 10.48 -1.80 -0.23
CA LEU A 324 9.31 -2.56 -0.66
C LEU A 324 8.05 -2.05 0.04
N GLN A 325 8.10 -1.81 1.35
CA GLN A 325 6.95 -1.30 2.09
C GLN A 325 6.48 0.05 1.55
N ASN A 326 7.41 1.00 1.38
CA ASN A 326 7.15 2.32 0.83
C ASN A 326 6.71 2.26 -0.65
N GLY A 327 7.30 1.36 -1.43
CA GLY A 327 6.95 1.14 -2.83
C GLY A 327 5.54 0.57 -2.99
N MET A 328 5.15 -0.40 -2.17
CA MET A 328 3.79 -0.95 -2.14
C MET A 328 2.76 0.09 -1.69
N TYR A 329 3.10 0.93 -0.71
CA TYR A 329 2.25 2.07 -0.33
C TYR A 329 2.06 3.06 -1.49
N THR A 330 3.16 3.37 -2.19
CA THR A 330 3.15 4.25 -3.36
C THR A 330 2.35 3.65 -4.51
N LEU A 331 2.53 2.35 -4.81
CA LEU A 331 1.71 1.60 -5.79
C LEU A 331 0.23 1.65 -5.42
N GLY A 332 -0.11 1.47 -4.13
CA GLY A 332 -1.48 1.60 -3.64
C GLY A 332 -2.09 2.94 -4.02
N ARG A 333 -1.37 4.04 -3.75
CA ARG A 333 -1.80 5.40 -4.11
C ARG A 333 -1.94 5.60 -5.63
N ILE A 334 -0.97 5.12 -6.40
CA ILE A 334 -1.01 5.21 -7.87
C ILE A 334 -2.23 4.45 -8.42
N TYR A 335 -2.52 3.25 -7.92
CA TYR A 335 -3.66 2.47 -8.39
C TYR A 335 -5.01 3.09 -8.00
N VAL A 336 -5.11 3.80 -6.87
CA VAL A 336 -6.31 4.61 -6.54
C VAL A 336 -6.51 5.71 -7.59
N GLU A 337 -5.45 6.43 -7.95
CA GLU A 337 -5.48 7.49 -8.96
C GLU A 337 -5.86 6.95 -10.35
N LEU A 338 -5.40 5.76 -10.69
CA LEU A 338 -5.74 5.06 -11.94
C LEU A 338 -7.13 4.36 -11.90
N GLY A 339 -7.88 4.48 -10.80
CA GLY A 339 -9.19 3.85 -10.63
C GLY A 339 -9.17 2.33 -10.43
N ASN A 340 -7.98 1.71 -10.32
CA ASN A 340 -7.84 0.26 -10.11
C ASN A 340 -7.88 -0.08 -8.61
N LYS A 341 -9.07 0.01 -8.02
CA LYS A 341 -9.28 -0.20 -6.58
C LYS A 341 -8.83 -1.57 -6.08
N THR A 342 -8.98 -2.63 -6.88
CA THR A 342 -8.54 -4.00 -6.49
C THR A 342 -7.02 -4.10 -6.39
N LYS A 343 -6.27 -3.58 -7.36
CA LYS A 343 -4.79 -3.54 -7.26
C LYS A 343 -4.33 -2.62 -6.14
N ALA A 344 -5.00 -1.48 -5.94
CA ALA A 344 -4.73 -0.59 -4.82
C ALA A 344 -4.87 -1.30 -3.48
N GLN A 345 -6.00 -2.01 -3.28
CA GLN A 345 -6.26 -2.79 -2.07
C GLN A 345 -5.14 -3.81 -1.82
N SER A 346 -4.74 -4.58 -2.83
CA SER A 346 -3.65 -5.57 -2.70
C SER A 346 -2.30 -4.93 -2.33
N ALA A 347 -1.98 -3.78 -2.91
CA ALA A 347 -0.73 -3.08 -2.62
C ALA A 347 -0.72 -2.50 -1.19
N PHE A 348 -1.81 -1.87 -0.75
CA PHE A 348 -1.95 -1.41 0.64
C PHE A 348 -1.97 -2.57 1.63
N PHE A 349 -2.63 -3.69 1.30
CA PHE A 349 -2.56 -4.91 2.10
C PHE A 349 -1.11 -5.35 2.27
N ARG A 350 -0.35 -5.52 1.17
CA ARG A 350 1.06 -5.94 1.26
C ARG A 350 1.89 -4.97 2.10
N SER A 351 1.73 -3.66 1.91
CA SER A 351 2.46 -2.63 2.67
C SER A 351 2.11 -2.66 4.17
N SER A 352 0.83 -2.84 4.52
CA SER A 352 0.36 -2.89 5.92
C SER A 352 0.85 -4.11 6.70
N ARG A 353 1.28 -5.17 6.01
CA ARG A 353 1.78 -6.41 6.63
C ARG A 353 3.28 -6.38 6.94
N LEU A 354 3.98 -5.31 6.57
CA LEU A 354 5.40 -5.13 6.82
C LEU A 354 5.62 -4.21 8.03
N ASP A 355 6.74 -4.43 8.74
CA ASP A 355 7.04 -3.80 10.04
C ASP A 355 8.27 -2.86 9.99
N PHE A 356 8.65 -2.36 8.80
CA PHE A 356 9.86 -1.53 8.66
C PHE A 356 9.61 -0.04 8.99
N ASP A 357 8.48 0.51 8.56
CA ASP A 357 8.03 1.87 8.86
C ASP A 357 6.64 1.84 9.50
N ALA A 358 6.56 2.24 10.77
CA ALA A 358 5.33 2.19 11.55
C ALA A 358 4.25 3.18 11.04
N ASN A 359 4.65 4.35 10.54
CA ASN A 359 3.71 5.34 10.03
C ASN A 359 3.10 4.83 8.73
N ILE A 360 3.93 4.33 7.80
CA ILE A 360 3.44 3.74 6.54
C ILE A 360 2.56 2.53 6.81
N LYS A 361 2.92 1.69 7.79
CA LYS A 361 2.09 0.55 8.20
C LYS A 361 0.69 1.01 8.62
N GLU A 362 0.61 2.01 9.49
CA GLU A 362 -0.66 2.58 9.96
C GLU A 362 -1.49 3.13 8.78
N GLU A 363 -0.88 3.96 7.92
CA GLU A 363 -1.58 4.55 6.78
C GLU A 363 -2.08 3.50 5.79
N ALA A 364 -1.22 2.54 5.44
CA ALA A 364 -1.56 1.46 4.52
C ALA A 364 -2.68 0.57 5.07
N TRP A 365 -2.70 0.32 6.38
CA TRP A 365 -3.72 -0.52 7.00
C TRP A 365 -5.10 0.11 6.94
N LEU A 366 -5.21 1.41 7.22
CA LEU A 366 -6.48 2.12 7.11
C LEU A 366 -6.95 2.24 5.64
N ALA A 367 -6.02 2.53 4.71
CA ALA A 367 -6.33 2.54 3.29
C ALA A 367 -6.82 1.17 2.78
N TYR A 368 -6.20 0.08 3.24
CA TYR A 368 -6.64 -1.28 2.96
C TYR A 368 -8.06 -1.55 3.49
N ALA A 369 -8.36 -1.16 4.73
CA ALA A 369 -9.69 -1.30 5.32
C ALA A 369 -10.75 -0.54 4.50
N LYS A 370 -10.47 0.72 4.17
CA LYS A 370 -11.37 1.59 3.40
C LYS A 370 -11.65 1.03 2.00
N LEU A 371 -10.62 0.61 1.27
CA LEU A 371 -10.80 0.02 -0.05
C LEU A 371 -11.54 -1.32 0.01
N SER A 372 -11.34 -2.11 1.07
CA SER A 372 -12.10 -3.35 1.27
C SER A 372 -13.58 -3.07 1.46
N TYR A 373 -13.93 -2.02 2.19
CA TYR A 373 -15.31 -1.56 2.33
C TYR A 373 -15.89 -1.08 0.99
N GLU A 374 -15.18 -0.21 0.27
CA GLU A 374 -15.64 0.31 -1.03
C GLU A 374 -15.80 -0.77 -2.11
N LEU A 375 -15.06 -1.87 -2.00
CA LEU A 375 -15.14 -3.03 -2.91
C LEU A 375 -16.18 -4.07 -2.46
N ASN A 376 -16.97 -3.79 -1.41
CA ASN A 376 -17.95 -4.70 -0.81
C ASN A 376 -17.34 -6.01 -0.26
N TYR A 377 -16.06 -6.00 0.11
CA TYR A 377 -15.41 -7.10 0.82
C TYR A 377 -15.65 -6.97 2.33
N SER A 378 -16.90 -7.16 2.75
CA SER A 378 -17.38 -6.82 4.10
C SER A 378 -16.60 -7.50 5.22
N GLN A 379 -16.24 -8.78 5.07
CA GLN A 379 -15.46 -9.49 6.10
C GLN A 379 -14.04 -8.93 6.22
N GLN A 380 -13.36 -8.71 5.08
CA GLN A 380 -12.02 -8.12 5.07
C GLN A 380 -12.04 -6.70 5.65
N ALA A 381 -13.04 -5.89 5.32
CA ALA A 381 -13.20 -4.55 5.87
C ALA A 381 -13.43 -4.58 7.38
N LEU A 382 -14.26 -5.50 7.87
CA LEU A 382 -14.53 -5.70 9.30
C LEU A 382 -13.25 -6.07 10.05
N ASP A 383 -12.56 -7.12 9.59
CA ASP A 383 -11.33 -7.63 10.20
C ASP A 383 -10.22 -6.58 10.18
N ALA A 384 -10.05 -5.88 9.05
CA ALA A 384 -9.04 -4.85 8.89
C ALA A 384 -9.26 -3.68 9.86
N THR A 385 -10.51 -3.21 9.98
CA THR A 385 -10.83 -2.07 10.83
C THR A 385 -10.74 -2.42 12.32
N GLN A 386 -11.23 -3.60 12.74
CA GLN A 386 -11.04 -4.08 14.11
C GLN A 386 -9.56 -4.25 14.45
N SER A 387 -8.78 -4.83 13.53
CA SER A 387 -7.34 -5.00 13.69
C SER A 387 -6.60 -3.67 13.78
N PHE A 388 -7.04 -2.64 13.02
CA PHE A 388 -6.50 -1.30 13.10
C PHE A 388 -6.71 -0.70 14.50
N LEU A 389 -7.95 -0.71 15.00
CA LEU A 389 -8.29 -0.16 16.31
C LEU A 389 -7.54 -0.87 17.46
N LYS A 390 -7.26 -2.17 17.29
CA LYS A 390 -6.47 -2.95 18.26
C LYS A 390 -4.97 -2.63 18.20
N GLN A 391 -4.40 -2.51 17.00
CA GLN A 391 -2.95 -2.30 16.82
C GLN A 391 -2.53 -0.85 17.04
N PHE A 392 -3.40 0.12 16.73
CA PHE A 392 -3.09 1.54 16.76
C PHE A 392 -4.04 2.31 17.70
N PRO A 393 -4.21 1.92 18.98
CA PRO A 393 -5.22 2.47 19.88
C PRO A 393 -5.07 3.98 20.15
N ASN A 394 -3.87 4.53 19.96
CA ASN A 394 -3.55 5.96 20.15
C ASN A 394 -3.41 6.73 18.83
N SER A 395 -3.83 6.13 17.70
CA SER A 395 -3.77 6.78 16.39
C SER A 395 -4.61 8.06 16.35
N ARG A 396 -4.12 9.07 15.62
CA ARG A 396 -4.91 10.28 15.32
C ARG A 396 -6.11 9.97 14.40
N LYS A 397 -6.13 8.80 13.75
CA LYS A 397 -7.16 8.32 12.83
C LYS A 397 -8.18 7.37 13.49
N ILE A 398 -8.20 7.28 14.84
CA ILE A 398 -9.16 6.42 15.56
C ILE A 398 -10.62 6.76 15.23
N SER A 399 -10.97 8.05 15.15
CA SER A 399 -12.33 8.46 14.79
C SER A 399 -12.69 8.00 13.37
N GLU A 400 -11.78 8.20 12.40
CA GLU A 400 -11.97 7.74 11.02
C GLU A 400 -12.16 6.22 10.95
N ALA A 401 -11.31 5.45 11.65
CA ALA A 401 -11.42 4.00 11.70
C ALA A 401 -12.71 3.52 12.38
N LYS A 402 -13.14 4.15 13.47
CA LYS A 402 -14.42 3.83 14.12
C LYS A 402 -15.61 4.17 13.25
N THR A 403 -15.56 5.28 12.50
CA THR A 403 -16.59 5.62 11.52
C THR A 403 -16.70 4.55 10.45
N LEU A 404 -15.57 4.15 9.85
CA LEU A 404 -15.52 3.07 8.87
C LEU A 404 -16.06 1.75 9.44
N LEU A 405 -15.71 1.40 10.69
CA LEU A 405 -16.23 0.20 11.35
C LEU A 405 -17.76 0.27 11.50
N GLY A 406 -18.29 1.43 11.90
CA GLY A 406 -19.72 1.67 11.98
C GLY A 406 -20.44 1.46 10.64
N GLU A 407 -19.85 1.96 9.54
CA GLU A 407 -20.38 1.75 8.19
C GLU A 407 -20.31 0.28 7.74
N VAL A 408 -19.23 -0.44 8.05
CA VAL A 408 -19.13 -1.88 7.76
C VAL A 408 -20.18 -2.67 8.55
N LEU A 409 -20.39 -2.33 9.83
CA LEU A 409 -21.40 -2.95 10.69
C LEU A 409 -22.83 -2.64 10.21
N LEU A 410 -23.05 -1.44 9.65
CA LEU A 410 -24.32 -1.08 9.00
C LEU A 410 -24.64 -2.02 7.83
N ILE A 411 -23.70 -2.25 6.91
CA ILE A 411 -23.90 -3.12 5.74
C ILE A 411 -24.11 -4.59 6.16
N THR A 412 -23.39 -5.03 7.19
CA THR A 412 -23.54 -6.39 7.75
C THR A 412 -24.75 -6.53 8.69
N LYS A 413 -25.58 -5.48 8.80
CA LYS A 413 -26.80 -5.41 9.64
C LYS A 413 -26.57 -5.63 11.13
N ASN A 414 -25.35 -5.43 11.61
CA ASN A 414 -25.04 -5.46 13.03
C ASN A 414 -25.25 -4.06 13.63
N TYR A 415 -26.49 -3.57 13.56
CA TYR A 415 -26.80 -2.17 13.85
C TYR A 415 -26.55 -1.79 15.32
N GLN A 416 -26.74 -2.72 16.27
CA GLN A 416 -26.44 -2.45 17.67
C GLN A 416 -24.96 -2.15 17.88
N ALA A 417 -24.07 -3.02 17.38
CA ALA A 417 -22.63 -2.79 17.47
C ALA A 417 -22.21 -1.51 16.72
N ALA A 418 -22.86 -1.23 15.59
CA ALA A 418 -22.63 0.00 14.82
C ALA A 418 -22.99 1.26 15.63
N VAL A 419 -24.11 1.23 16.36
CA VAL A 419 -24.50 2.31 17.27
C VAL A 419 -23.47 2.46 18.40
N ASP A 420 -23.05 1.35 19.02
CA ASP A 420 -22.12 1.38 20.15
C ASP A 420 -20.73 1.93 19.76
N ILE A 421 -20.24 1.61 18.55
CA ILE A 421 -18.94 2.10 18.09
C ILE A 421 -18.96 3.57 17.68
N LEU A 422 -20.09 4.04 17.11
CA LEU A 422 -20.25 5.41 16.59
C LEU A 422 -20.67 6.40 17.67
N GLN A 423 -21.49 6.00 18.64
CA GLN A 423 -22.00 6.88 19.71
C GLN A 423 -20.91 7.73 20.40
N PRO A 424 -19.75 7.19 20.83
CA PRO A 424 -18.74 8.00 21.53
C PRO A 424 -17.98 8.96 20.61
N ILE A 425 -18.12 8.84 19.29
CA ILE A 425 -17.39 9.66 18.31
C ILE A 425 -18.29 10.46 17.38
N VAL A 426 -19.61 10.42 17.58
CA VAL A 426 -20.59 10.96 16.64
C VAL A 426 -20.34 12.44 16.33
N GLU A 427 -19.97 13.26 17.32
CA GLU A 427 -19.70 14.70 17.14
C GLU A 427 -18.26 15.01 16.69
N ASN A 428 -17.44 13.99 16.43
CA ASN A 428 -16.04 14.19 16.05
C ASN A 428 -15.87 14.56 14.57
N THR A 429 -16.69 14.00 13.67
CA THR A 429 -16.62 14.29 12.23
C THR A 429 -18.01 14.25 11.55
N PRO A 430 -18.23 14.99 10.45
CA PRO A 430 -19.48 14.93 9.69
C PRO A 430 -19.84 13.53 9.17
N GLU A 431 -18.82 12.72 8.85
CA GLU A 431 -18.99 11.33 8.40
C GLU A 431 -19.49 10.44 9.55
N ALA A 432 -19.00 10.65 10.77
CA ALA A 432 -19.48 9.95 11.95
C ALA A 432 -20.97 10.29 12.23
N GLU A 433 -21.35 11.57 12.10
CA GLU A 433 -22.75 12.00 12.21
C GLU A 433 -23.64 11.32 11.16
N SER A 434 -23.18 11.28 9.90
CA SER A 434 -23.91 10.64 8.78
C SER A 434 -24.07 9.13 8.97
N ALA A 435 -22.99 8.43 9.34
CA ALA A 435 -23.03 7.00 9.62
C ALA A 435 -23.97 6.71 10.80
N TYR A 436 -23.88 7.50 11.87
CA TYR A 436 -24.69 7.35 13.08
C TYR A 436 -26.18 7.58 12.83
N GLN A 437 -26.53 8.58 12.02
CA GLN A 437 -27.91 8.82 11.59
C GLN A 437 -28.49 7.58 10.90
N LYS A 438 -27.75 6.98 9.96
CA LYS A 438 -28.18 5.79 9.22
C LYS A 438 -28.32 4.58 10.13
N VAL A 439 -27.33 4.27 10.98
CA VAL A 439 -27.41 3.08 11.85
C VAL A 439 -28.52 3.18 12.88
N THR A 440 -28.77 4.37 13.43
CA THR A 440 -29.87 4.57 14.37
C THR A 440 -31.23 4.46 13.66
N TYR A 441 -31.36 4.98 12.43
CA TYR A 441 -32.56 4.77 11.63
C TYR A 441 -32.85 3.28 11.39
N PHE A 442 -31.88 2.52 10.87
CA PHE A 442 -32.08 1.09 10.61
C PHE A 442 -32.27 0.25 11.88
N ARG A 443 -31.60 0.59 12.98
CA ARG A 443 -31.86 -0.02 14.29
C ARG A 443 -33.28 0.29 14.79
N GLY A 444 -33.79 1.48 14.51
CA GLY A 444 -35.18 1.86 14.79
C GLY A 444 -36.18 1.00 14.02
N LEU A 445 -35.92 0.73 12.74
CA LEU A 445 -36.75 -0.18 11.93
C LEU A 445 -36.75 -1.62 12.47
N GLU A 446 -35.60 -2.13 12.92
CA GLU A 446 -35.56 -3.46 13.58
C GLU A 446 -36.48 -3.50 14.80
N PHE A 447 -36.33 -2.53 15.71
CA PHE A 447 -37.21 -2.46 16.89
C PHE A 447 -38.68 -2.29 16.52
N TYR A 448 -38.98 -1.54 15.45
CA TYR A 448 -40.36 -1.39 14.97
C TYR A 448 -40.93 -2.74 14.50
N ASN A 449 -40.18 -3.49 13.70
CA ASN A 449 -40.57 -4.82 13.21
C ASN A 449 -40.73 -5.84 14.36
N GLU A 450 -39.93 -5.69 15.42
CA GLU A 450 -40.03 -6.47 16.66
C GLU A 450 -41.19 -6.03 17.56
N ARG A 451 -41.94 -4.99 17.18
CA ARG A 451 -42.99 -4.33 17.99
C ARG A 451 -42.47 -3.70 19.30
N ALA A 452 -41.17 -3.48 19.41
CA ALA A 452 -40.53 -2.74 20.49
C ALA A 452 -40.63 -1.23 20.23
N PHE A 453 -41.87 -0.72 20.10
CA PHE A 453 -42.15 0.66 19.69
C PHE A 453 -41.48 1.74 20.57
N PRO A 454 -41.34 1.60 21.90
CA PRO A 454 -40.58 2.56 22.71
C PRO A 454 -39.10 2.64 22.30
N ASN A 455 -38.48 1.50 21.98
CA ASN A 455 -37.09 1.42 21.54
C ASN A 455 -36.93 1.98 20.12
N ALA A 456 -37.88 1.67 19.23
CA ALA A 456 -37.93 2.21 17.88
C ALA A 456 -37.99 3.74 17.91
N LEU A 457 -38.93 4.31 18.67
CA LEU A 457 -39.07 5.74 18.89
C LEU A 457 -37.77 6.38 19.41
N SER A 458 -37.11 5.75 20.39
CA SER A 458 -35.82 6.23 20.91
C SER A 458 -34.73 6.28 19.81
N MET A 459 -34.66 5.26 18.95
CA MET A 459 -33.68 5.23 17.87
C MET A 459 -33.97 6.27 16.78
N PHE A 460 -35.23 6.46 16.38
CA PHE A 460 -35.58 7.50 15.40
C PHE A 460 -35.29 8.91 15.91
N LEU A 461 -35.52 9.18 17.20
CA LEU A 461 -35.11 10.44 17.84
C LEU A 461 -33.60 10.66 17.81
N ARG A 462 -32.81 9.59 18.00
CA ARG A 462 -31.34 9.67 17.89
C ARG A 462 -30.89 9.94 16.45
N SER A 463 -31.58 9.38 15.46
CA SER A 463 -31.33 9.65 14.05
C SER A 463 -31.62 11.12 13.69
N GLU A 464 -32.78 11.64 14.12
CA GLU A 464 -33.18 13.04 13.89
C GLU A 464 -32.23 14.07 14.51
N LYS A 465 -31.50 13.72 15.59
CA LYS A 465 -30.52 14.63 16.19
C LYS A 465 -29.39 15.00 15.22
N TYR A 466 -29.08 14.14 14.24
CA TYR A 466 -27.97 14.32 13.30
C TYR A 466 -28.46 14.25 11.83
N PRO A 467 -29.22 15.24 11.34
CA PRO A 467 -29.88 15.18 10.04
C PRO A 467 -28.90 15.48 8.88
N LYS A 468 -28.05 14.52 8.50
CA LYS A 468 -27.08 14.68 7.40
C LYS A 468 -27.63 14.25 6.05
N ASP A 469 -28.35 13.14 6.05
CA ASP A 469 -29.08 12.61 4.92
C ASP A 469 -30.55 13.01 5.08
N ASN A 470 -31.04 13.84 4.15
CA ASN A 470 -32.38 14.40 4.23
C ASN A 470 -33.48 13.33 4.01
N GLU A 471 -33.22 12.33 3.18
CA GLU A 471 -34.17 11.25 2.91
C GLU A 471 -34.30 10.36 4.15
N ILE A 472 -33.16 10.00 4.78
CA ILE A 472 -33.16 9.31 6.07
C ILE A 472 -33.83 10.15 7.17
N SER A 473 -33.66 11.48 7.16
CA SER A 473 -34.35 12.36 8.10
C SER A 473 -35.88 12.28 7.92
N ALA A 474 -36.35 12.30 6.66
CA ALA A 474 -37.77 12.17 6.35
C ALA A 474 -38.30 10.79 6.79
N LEU A 475 -37.59 9.72 6.43
CA LEU A 475 -37.96 8.36 6.82
C LEU A 475 -37.96 8.17 8.34
N ALA A 476 -36.96 8.68 9.05
CA ALA A 476 -36.93 8.64 10.51
C ALA A 476 -38.13 9.39 11.10
N THR A 477 -38.51 10.54 10.54
CA THR A 477 -39.69 11.32 10.96
C THR A 477 -40.99 10.52 10.75
N TYR A 478 -41.13 9.85 9.60
CA TYR A 478 -42.28 8.99 9.29
C TYR A 478 -42.39 7.83 10.29
N TRP A 479 -41.32 7.05 10.47
CA TRP A 479 -41.35 5.88 11.35
C TRP A 479 -41.42 6.24 12.84
N LYS A 480 -40.97 7.44 13.21
CA LYS A 480 -41.23 8.04 14.52
C LYS A 480 -42.73 8.26 14.74
N ALA A 481 -43.44 8.79 13.75
CA ALA A 481 -44.88 9.01 13.81
C ALA A 481 -45.66 7.69 13.86
N GLU A 482 -45.27 6.69 13.06
CA GLU A 482 -45.81 5.31 13.14
C GLU A 482 -45.60 4.72 14.54
N SER A 483 -44.40 4.83 15.11
CA SER A 483 -44.11 4.36 16.46
C SER A 483 -44.97 5.07 17.52
N MET A 484 -45.23 6.37 17.34
CA MET A 484 -46.15 7.12 18.21
C MET A 484 -47.59 6.64 18.08
N TYR A 485 -48.05 6.34 16.86
CA TYR A 485 -49.39 5.79 16.61
C TYR A 485 -49.59 4.46 17.34
N GLU A 486 -48.64 3.53 17.22
CA GLU A 486 -48.67 2.23 17.89
C GLU A 486 -48.64 2.36 19.43
N LEU A 487 -47.99 3.42 19.94
CA LEU A 487 -48.00 3.79 21.36
C LEU A 487 -49.25 4.56 21.80
N ARG A 488 -50.26 4.68 20.94
CA ARG A 488 -51.52 5.42 21.16
C ARG A 488 -51.33 6.91 21.43
N LYS A 489 -50.18 7.47 21.01
CA LYS A 489 -49.88 8.90 21.08
C LYS A 489 -50.40 9.62 19.85
N TYR A 490 -51.70 9.45 19.59
CA TYR A 490 -52.33 9.87 18.33
C TYR A 490 -52.13 11.35 17.99
N GLY A 491 -52.23 12.23 19.00
CA GLY A 491 -51.97 13.66 18.80
C GLY A 491 -50.54 13.99 18.35
N GLU A 492 -49.53 13.36 18.96
CA GLU A 492 -48.12 13.51 18.58
C GLU A 492 -47.84 12.88 17.21
N ALA A 493 -48.44 11.72 16.92
CA ALA A 493 -48.34 11.05 15.62
C ALA A 493 -48.86 11.93 14.48
N VAL A 494 -50.05 12.52 14.63
CA VAL A 494 -50.62 13.45 13.65
C VAL A 494 -49.68 14.64 13.40
N GLN A 495 -49.18 15.30 14.44
CA GLN A 495 -48.25 16.43 14.30
C GLN A 495 -46.94 16.02 13.60
N THR A 496 -46.46 14.82 13.90
CA THR A 496 -45.21 14.30 13.33
C THR A 496 -45.38 13.92 11.86
N PHE A 497 -46.48 13.26 11.45
CA PHE A 497 -46.77 13.02 10.04
C PHE A 497 -46.96 14.33 9.26
N GLN A 498 -47.60 15.33 9.85
CA GLN A 498 -47.71 16.66 9.24
C GLN A 498 -46.34 17.32 9.06
N THR A 499 -45.40 17.07 9.97
CA THR A 499 -44.01 17.52 9.85
C THR A 499 -43.34 16.81 8.68
N PHE A 500 -43.43 15.48 8.61
CA PHE A 500 -42.92 14.68 7.49
C PHE A 500 -43.43 15.19 6.12
N LEU A 501 -44.75 15.40 5.97
CA LEU A 501 -45.34 15.88 4.72
C LEU A 501 -44.86 17.28 4.28
N LYS A 502 -44.25 18.06 5.20
CA LYS A 502 -43.66 19.38 4.90
C LYS A 502 -42.16 19.31 4.59
N MET A 503 -41.51 18.16 4.76
CA MET A 503 -40.08 18.01 4.51
C MET A 503 -39.82 17.98 3.00
N PRO A 504 -38.81 18.71 2.49
CA PRO A 504 -38.55 18.82 1.05
C PRO A 504 -38.32 17.47 0.35
N ASP A 505 -37.64 16.55 1.03
CA ASP A 505 -37.26 15.24 0.49
C ASP A 505 -38.25 14.12 0.85
N ALA A 506 -39.35 14.42 1.54
CA ALA A 506 -40.37 13.42 1.86
C ALA A 506 -41.03 12.83 0.62
N SER A 507 -41.24 13.65 -0.42
CA SER A 507 -41.84 13.22 -1.70
C SER A 507 -40.95 12.26 -2.51
N LYS A 508 -39.67 12.13 -2.15
CA LYS A 508 -38.75 11.14 -2.75
C LYS A 508 -38.85 9.76 -2.09
N THR A 509 -39.50 9.68 -0.93
CA THR A 509 -39.64 8.43 -0.18
C THR A 509 -40.83 7.62 -0.68
N GLY A 510 -40.74 6.29 -0.63
CA GLY A 510 -41.86 5.39 -0.97
C GLY A 510 -43.02 5.39 0.02
N VAL A 511 -42.94 6.19 1.09
CA VAL A 511 -43.98 6.31 2.13
C VAL A 511 -44.70 7.66 2.10
N TYR A 512 -44.44 8.51 1.09
CA TYR A 512 -45.00 9.85 1.04
C TYR A 512 -46.53 9.85 1.06
N ASN A 513 -47.16 9.12 0.14
CA ASN A 513 -48.62 9.05 0.11
C ASN A 513 -49.17 8.27 1.31
N PHE A 514 -48.50 7.18 1.72
CA PHE A 514 -48.86 6.40 2.91
C PHE A 514 -48.83 7.22 4.20
N ALA A 515 -48.06 8.31 4.28
CA ALA A 515 -48.15 9.23 5.41
C ALA A 515 -49.49 9.95 5.49
N ASN A 516 -50.17 10.23 4.37
CA ASN A 516 -51.54 10.75 4.41
C ASN A 516 -52.50 9.70 5.01
N TYR A 517 -52.34 8.44 4.61
CA TYR A 517 -53.13 7.31 5.13
C TYR A 517 -52.90 7.10 6.64
N ALA A 518 -51.64 7.00 7.07
CA ALA A 518 -51.28 6.79 8.47
C ALA A 518 -51.69 7.98 9.36
N LEU A 519 -51.52 9.21 8.87
CA LEU A 519 -51.99 10.41 9.55
C LEU A 519 -53.51 10.40 9.69
N ALA A 520 -54.24 10.04 8.63
CA ALA A 520 -55.70 9.96 8.67
C ALA A 520 -56.17 8.95 9.73
N TYR A 521 -55.52 7.78 9.80
CA TYR A 521 -55.74 6.80 10.87
C TYR A 521 -55.43 7.33 12.27
N ALA A 522 -54.27 7.97 12.46
CA ALA A 522 -53.93 8.59 13.73
C ALA A 522 -54.94 9.68 14.14
N ALA A 523 -55.47 10.44 13.17
CA ALA A 523 -56.51 11.42 13.43
C ALA A 523 -57.86 10.75 13.75
N PHE A 524 -58.20 9.66 13.07
CA PHE A 524 -59.43 8.88 13.31
C PHE A 524 -59.45 8.29 14.72
N GLU A 525 -58.38 7.60 15.12
CA GLU A 525 -58.22 7.05 16.48
C GLU A 525 -58.12 8.14 17.56
N GLY A 526 -57.62 9.32 17.18
CA GLY A 526 -57.62 10.52 18.01
C GLY A 526 -58.93 11.32 17.99
N GLU A 527 -60.01 10.76 17.42
CA GLU A 527 -61.37 11.34 17.32
C GLU A 527 -61.44 12.69 16.56
N LYS A 528 -60.45 12.98 15.70
CA LYS A 528 -60.39 14.18 14.85
C LYS A 528 -60.91 13.86 13.45
N TYR A 529 -62.18 13.51 13.35
CA TYR A 529 -62.80 12.99 12.11
C TYR A 529 -62.72 13.95 10.92
N GLY A 530 -62.89 15.27 11.12
CA GLY A 530 -62.65 16.24 10.04
C GLY A 530 -61.21 16.24 9.48
N THR A 531 -60.21 16.05 10.35
CA THR A 531 -58.81 15.90 9.91
C THR A 531 -58.58 14.56 9.23
N SER A 532 -59.11 13.47 9.81
CA SER A 532 -59.10 12.13 9.21
C SER A 532 -59.62 12.15 7.78
N ALA A 533 -60.83 12.71 7.57
CA ALA A 533 -61.44 12.81 6.26
C ALA A 533 -60.52 13.54 5.25
N SER A 534 -60.02 14.73 5.64
CA SER A 534 -59.16 15.54 4.77
C SER A 534 -57.89 14.81 4.31
N TYR A 535 -57.33 13.92 5.14
CA TYR A 535 -56.11 13.19 4.79
C TYR A 535 -56.39 11.85 4.09
N PHE A 536 -57.50 11.18 4.35
CA PHE A 536 -57.93 10.06 3.51
C PHE A 536 -58.26 10.51 2.08
N GLU A 537 -58.88 11.68 1.90
CA GLU A 537 -59.08 12.27 0.57
C GLU A 537 -57.77 12.49 -0.17
N LYS A 538 -56.76 13.07 0.52
CA LYS A 538 -55.43 13.26 -0.05
C LYS A 538 -54.77 11.95 -0.43
N PHE A 539 -54.87 10.92 0.43
CA PHE A 539 -54.33 9.60 0.14
C PHE A 539 -54.97 8.99 -1.11
N LEU A 540 -56.30 9.04 -1.20
CA LEU A 540 -57.04 8.51 -2.35
C LEU A 540 -56.73 9.28 -3.65
N ALA A 541 -56.44 10.58 -3.56
CA ALA A 541 -56.03 11.40 -4.70
C ALA A 541 -54.56 11.20 -5.12
N GLY A 542 -53.67 10.73 -4.23
CA GLY A 542 -52.25 10.53 -4.51
C GLY A 542 -51.93 9.21 -5.23
N ASP A 543 -50.78 9.11 -5.91
CA ASP A 543 -50.50 7.99 -6.83
C ASP A 543 -50.13 6.67 -6.13
N ASP A 544 -49.35 6.72 -5.05
CA ASP A 544 -48.85 5.52 -4.36
C ASP A 544 -49.90 4.92 -3.42
N LYS A 545 -50.59 3.88 -3.90
CA LYS A 545 -51.63 3.14 -3.17
C LYS A 545 -51.93 1.82 -3.87
N ASP A 546 -52.44 0.85 -3.13
CA ASP A 546 -52.90 -0.45 -3.65
C ASP A 546 -54.41 -0.61 -3.43
N GLN A 547 -55.04 -1.59 -4.09
CA GLN A 547 -56.49 -1.73 -4.03
C GLN A 547 -57.03 -1.94 -2.61
N LYS A 548 -56.30 -2.67 -1.76
CA LYS A 548 -56.73 -2.92 -0.38
C LYS A 548 -56.72 -1.64 0.43
N THR A 549 -55.69 -0.82 0.29
CA THR A 549 -55.60 0.46 0.99
C THR A 549 -56.59 1.50 0.43
N ILE A 550 -56.92 1.45 -0.86
CA ILE A 550 -58.00 2.26 -1.44
C ILE A 550 -59.34 1.90 -0.81
N ASP A 551 -59.69 0.61 -0.75
CA ASP A 551 -60.98 0.17 -0.21
C ASP A 551 -61.09 0.53 1.27
N ASP A 552 -60.06 0.24 2.06
CA ASP A 552 -59.99 0.59 3.47
C ASP A 552 -60.10 2.11 3.72
N ALA A 553 -59.29 2.91 3.02
CA ALA A 553 -59.35 4.37 3.15
C ALA A 553 -60.70 4.96 2.73
N THR A 554 -61.35 4.40 1.71
CA THR A 554 -62.70 4.85 1.29
C THR A 554 -63.72 4.59 2.40
N ILE A 555 -63.65 3.45 3.07
CA ILE A 555 -64.57 3.11 4.18
C ILE A 555 -64.33 4.04 5.36
N ARG A 556 -63.07 4.25 5.76
CA ARG A 556 -62.73 5.14 6.87
C ARG A 556 -63.02 6.60 6.59
N LEU A 557 -62.92 7.02 5.33
CA LEU A 557 -63.39 8.33 4.88
C LEU A 557 -64.90 8.45 5.06
N ALA A 558 -65.66 7.45 4.61
CA ALA A 558 -67.11 7.41 4.79
C ALA A 558 -67.51 7.43 6.27
N ASP A 559 -66.82 6.67 7.12
CA ASP A 559 -67.01 6.66 8.58
C ASP A 559 -66.72 8.04 9.18
N SER A 560 -65.64 8.69 8.74
CA SER A 560 -65.29 10.05 9.18
C SER A 560 -66.39 11.06 8.80
N TYR A 561 -66.93 10.95 7.58
CA TYR A 561 -68.05 11.79 7.12
C TYR A 561 -69.36 11.50 7.84
N PHE A 562 -69.63 10.24 8.17
CA PHE A 562 -70.78 9.86 8.94
C PHE A 562 -70.77 10.52 10.32
N VAL A 563 -69.64 10.49 11.03
CA VAL A 563 -69.50 11.13 12.36
C VAL A 563 -69.58 12.66 12.27
N GLU A 564 -69.00 13.26 11.24
CA GLU A 564 -69.11 14.71 10.96
C GLU A 564 -70.50 15.11 10.43
N LYS A 565 -71.45 14.17 10.34
CA LYS A 565 -72.83 14.37 9.83
C LYS A 565 -72.90 14.84 8.38
N ARG A 566 -71.84 14.61 7.60
CA ARG A 566 -71.78 14.84 6.16
C ARG A 566 -72.34 13.63 5.41
N TYR A 567 -73.62 13.35 5.63
CA TYR A 567 -74.27 12.12 5.18
C TYR A 567 -74.24 11.91 3.66
N GLY A 568 -74.38 12.98 2.86
CA GLY A 568 -74.29 12.88 1.41
C GLY A 568 -72.93 12.38 0.92
N ASP A 569 -71.84 12.87 1.52
CA ASP A 569 -70.47 12.43 1.19
C ASP A 569 -70.22 11.00 1.67
N ALA A 570 -70.63 10.68 2.91
CA ALA A 570 -70.55 9.33 3.46
C ALA A 570 -71.29 8.30 2.57
N MET A 571 -72.52 8.63 2.13
CA MET A 571 -73.28 7.78 1.22
C MET A 571 -72.57 7.58 -0.12
N ALA A 572 -71.96 8.63 -0.68
CA ALA A 572 -71.23 8.53 -1.93
C ALA A 572 -70.09 7.50 -1.81
N ASP A 573 -69.32 7.54 -0.73
CA ASP A 573 -68.19 6.64 -0.51
C ASP A 573 -68.61 5.21 -0.12
N TYR A 574 -69.64 5.03 0.72
CA TYR A 574 -70.21 3.70 0.98
C TYR A 574 -70.75 3.06 -0.31
N ASN A 575 -71.41 3.82 -1.19
CA ASN A 575 -71.88 3.30 -2.48
C ASN A 575 -70.73 2.85 -3.38
N LYS A 576 -69.56 3.50 -3.34
CA LYS A 576 -68.36 3.04 -4.08
C LYS A 576 -67.86 1.68 -3.57
N ILE A 577 -68.00 1.41 -2.27
CA ILE A 577 -67.59 0.13 -1.66
C ILE A 577 -68.56 -0.98 -2.02
N ILE A 578 -69.86 -0.68 -1.98
CA ILE A 578 -70.93 -1.61 -2.38
C ILE A 578 -70.79 -1.98 -3.86
N SER A 579 -70.60 -0.99 -4.75
CA SER A 579 -70.52 -1.23 -6.19
C SER A 579 -69.30 -2.05 -6.60
N ARG A 580 -68.19 -1.92 -5.87
CA ARG A 580 -66.97 -2.71 -6.07
C ARG A 580 -67.07 -4.14 -5.51
N LYS A 581 -68.11 -4.46 -4.73
CA LYS A 581 -68.30 -5.76 -4.07
C LYS A 581 -67.08 -6.20 -3.24
N THR A 582 -66.50 -5.24 -2.52
CA THR A 582 -65.38 -5.52 -1.61
C THR A 582 -65.83 -6.37 -0.42
N ASP A 583 -64.89 -6.90 0.36
CA ASP A 583 -65.19 -7.65 1.59
C ASP A 583 -65.95 -6.84 2.65
N ALA A 584 -65.97 -5.51 2.55
CA ALA A 584 -66.68 -4.61 3.46
C ALA A 584 -68.02 -4.09 2.89
N ALA A 585 -68.51 -4.68 1.79
CA ALA A 585 -69.76 -4.28 1.18
C ALA A 585 -70.98 -4.46 2.10
N ASP A 586 -70.96 -5.48 2.97
CA ASP A 586 -72.00 -5.72 3.97
C ASP A 586 -72.02 -4.61 5.04
N TYR A 587 -70.85 -4.23 5.57
CA TYR A 587 -70.70 -3.08 6.47
C TYR A 587 -71.17 -1.78 5.80
N ALA A 588 -70.78 -1.52 4.56
CA ALA A 588 -71.18 -0.32 3.84
C ALA A 588 -72.68 -0.27 3.56
N LEU A 589 -73.32 -1.41 3.24
CA LEU A 589 -74.78 -1.50 3.13
C LEU A 589 -75.47 -1.17 4.45
N PHE A 590 -74.96 -1.72 5.56
CA PHE A 590 -75.50 -1.43 6.88
C PHE A 590 -75.44 0.07 7.19
N GLN A 591 -74.26 0.69 7.03
CA GLN A 591 -74.09 2.12 7.30
C GLN A 591 -74.91 3.01 6.37
N LYS A 592 -75.03 2.66 5.09
CA LYS A 592 -75.95 3.33 4.16
C LYS A 592 -77.39 3.29 4.66
N GLY A 593 -77.86 2.13 5.13
CA GLY A 593 -79.20 1.98 5.70
C GLY A 593 -79.38 2.82 6.97
N MET A 594 -78.34 2.92 7.81
CA MET A 594 -78.36 3.78 9.00
C MET A 594 -78.50 5.26 8.63
N ILE A 595 -77.75 5.75 7.63
CA ILE A 595 -77.89 7.12 7.12
C ILE A 595 -79.31 7.37 6.60
N GLN A 596 -79.84 6.48 5.77
CA GLN A 596 -81.21 6.61 5.25
C GLN A 596 -82.26 6.69 6.37
N GLY A 597 -82.04 5.96 7.47
CA GLY A 597 -82.88 6.06 8.66
C GLY A 597 -82.81 7.44 9.33
N LEU A 598 -81.60 8.00 9.48
CA LEU A 598 -81.39 9.35 10.02
C LEU A 598 -82.02 10.43 9.13
N GLU A 599 -82.05 10.22 7.83
CA GLU A 599 -82.72 11.08 6.84
C GLU A 599 -84.21 10.78 6.66
N THR A 600 -84.79 9.90 7.48
CA THR A 600 -86.21 9.48 7.44
C THR A 600 -86.67 8.82 6.13
N GLN A 601 -85.73 8.33 5.32
CA GLN A 601 -85.98 7.60 4.08
C GLN A 601 -86.27 6.12 4.37
N TYR A 602 -87.35 5.85 5.09
CA TYR A 602 -87.64 4.52 5.64
C TYR A 602 -87.76 3.40 4.60
N ASP A 603 -88.40 3.66 3.46
CA ASP A 603 -88.51 2.66 2.39
C ASP A 603 -87.15 2.33 1.77
N ALA A 604 -86.30 3.33 1.60
CA ALA A 604 -84.94 3.14 1.10
C ALA A 604 -84.07 2.37 2.11
N LYS A 605 -84.20 2.68 3.41
CA LYS A 605 -83.52 1.94 4.49
C LYS A 605 -83.93 0.46 4.48
N ILE A 606 -85.23 0.17 4.46
CA ILE A 606 -85.74 -1.21 4.42
C ILE A 606 -85.18 -1.96 3.21
N ALA A 607 -85.25 -1.36 2.01
CA ALA A 607 -84.71 -1.98 0.80
C ALA A 607 -83.19 -2.25 0.89
N THR A 608 -82.42 -1.32 1.45
CA THR A 608 -80.97 -1.48 1.62
C THR A 608 -80.63 -2.57 2.64
N MET A 609 -81.33 -2.62 3.78
CA MET A 609 -81.12 -3.67 4.79
C MET A 609 -81.52 -5.05 4.27
N GLN A 610 -82.60 -5.13 3.48
CA GLN A 610 -82.98 -6.38 2.80
C GLN A 610 -81.94 -6.83 1.78
N SER A 611 -81.33 -5.92 1.02
CA SER A 611 -80.20 -6.24 0.14
C SER A 611 -79.03 -6.82 0.92
N LEU A 612 -78.67 -6.25 2.09
CA LEU A 612 -77.65 -6.83 2.98
C LEU A 612 -78.00 -8.27 3.39
N LEU A 613 -79.22 -8.50 3.88
CA LEU A 613 -79.65 -9.83 4.33
C LEU A 613 -79.67 -10.87 3.21
N ASN A 614 -80.00 -10.45 1.97
CA ASN A 614 -80.09 -11.31 0.81
C ASN A 614 -78.71 -11.62 0.21
N GLU A 615 -77.86 -10.60 0.08
CA GLU A 615 -76.53 -10.74 -0.54
C GLU A 615 -75.50 -11.29 0.44
N PHE A 616 -75.64 -10.97 1.73
CA PHE A 616 -74.70 -11.36 2.80
C PHE A 616 -75.41 -12.03 3.99
N PRO A 617 -76.09 -13.18 3.80
CA PRO A 617 -76.90 -13.82 4.85
C PRO A 617 -76.10 -14.33 6.06
N LYS A 618 -74.77 -14.37 5.96
CA LYS A 618 -73.84 -14.75 7.04
C LYS A 618 -73.03 -13.56 7.57
N SER A 619 -73.38 -12.33 7.20
CA SER A 619 -72.73 -11.12 7.68
C SER A 619 -72.82 -11.03 9.21
N ASN A 620 -71.79 -10.45 9.82
CA ASN A 620 -71.81 -10.07 11.23
C ASN A 620 -72.82 -8.94 11.52
N TYR A 621 -73.38 -8.30 10.49
CA TYR A 621 -74.41 -7.25 10.59
C TYR A 621 -75.81 -7.77 10.26
N ALA A 622 -76.00 -9.08 10.09
CA ALA A 622 -77.28 -9.63 9.65
C ALA A 622 -78.38 -9.48 10.72
N ASP A 623 -78.07 -9.71 12.00
CA ASP A 623 -79.04 -9.45 13.08
C ASP A 623 -79.25 -7.96 13.32
N ASP A 624 -78.22 -7.12 13.20
CA ASP A 624 -78.36 -5.66 13.21
C ASP A 624 -79.32 -5.19 12.10
N ALA A 625 -79.10 -5.60 10.85
CA ALA A 625 -79.94 -5.23 9.72
C ALA A 625 -81.38 -5.73 9.87
N GLY A 626 -81.57 -6.95 10.40
CA GLY A 626 -82.88 -7.50 10.69
C GLY A 626 -83.64 -6.69 11.74
N PHE A 627 -82.96 -6.32 12.84
CA PHE A 627 -83.56 -5.50 13.90
C PHE A 627 -83.90 -4.11 13.37
N GLU A 628 -82.95 -3.46 12.69
CA GLU A 628 -83.13 -2.12 12.13
C GLU A 628 -84.26 -2.07 11.08
N THR A 629 -84.46 -3.14 10.29
CA THR A 629 -85.58 -3.26 9.36
C THR A 629 -86.91 -3.28 10.12
N ALA A 630 -87.04 -4.17 11.10
CA ALA A 630 -88.27 -4.34 11.85
C ALA A 630 -88.60 -3.11 12.72
N TYR A 631 -87.58 -2.47 13.28
CA TYR A 631 -87.71 -1.20 13.99
C TYR A 631 -88.11 -0.04 13.06
N THR A 632 -87.68 -0.07 11.80
CA THR A 632 -88.12 0.92 10.81
C THR A 632 -89.59 0.74 10.46
N TYR A 633 -90.11 -0.49 10.35
CA TYR A 633 -91.56 -0.73 10.23
C TYR A 633 -92.35 -0.22 11.43
N PHE A 634 -91.83 -0.39 12.66
CA PHE A 634 -92.41 0.19 13.86
C PHE A 634 -92.53 1.72 13.75
N ASN A 635 -91.44 2.39 13.33
CA ASN A 635 -91.43 3.85 13.16
C ASN A 635 -92.36 4.33 12.03
N LYS A 636 -92.64 3.48 11.03
CA LYS A 636 -93.64 3.74 9.98
C LYS A 636 -95.08 3.52 10.44
N GLY A 637 -95.30 2.90 11.61
CA GLY A 637 -96.62 2.50 12.09
C GLY A 637 -97.12 1.16 11.52
N ASP A 638 -96.28 0.43 10.76
CA ASP A 638 -96.59 -0.91 10.27
C ASP A 638 -96.28 -1.94 11.37
N PHE A 639 -97.14 -1.94 12.37
CA PHE A 639 -96.98 -2.70 13.60
C PHE A 639 -97.02 -4.21 13.38
N ASP A 640 -97.88 -4.70 12.49
CA ASP A 640 -97.98 -6.13 12.19
C ASP A 640 -96.69 -6.67 11.56
N LYS A 641 -96.14 -5.93 10.59
CA LYS A 641 -94.88 -6.31 9.96
C LYS A 641 -93.71 -6.23 10.93
N SER A 642 -93.66 -5.18 11.75
CA SER A 642 -92.64 -5.03 12.79
C SER A 642 -92.64 -6.20 13.79
N LYS A 643 -93.81 -6.54 14.36
CA LYS A 643 -93.96 -7.66 15.32
C LYS A 643 -93.57 -9.00 14.69
N SER A 644 -93.97 -9.25 13.45
CA SER A 644 -93.60 -10.45 12.70
C SER A 644 -92.08 -10.56 12.55
N ASP A 645 -91.43 -9.51 12.01
CA ASP A 645 -90.00 -9.53 11.70
C ASP A 645 -89.13 -9.59 12.98
N LEU A 646 -89.54 -8.92 14.07
CA LEU A 646 -88.87 -9.04 15.37
C LEU A 646 -88.99 -10.44 15.97
N THR A 647 -90.14 -11.09 15.82
CA THR A 647 -90.34 -12.47 16.28
C THR A 647 -89.46 -13.45 15.48
N GLU A 648 -89.35 -13.26 14.17
CA GLU A 648 -88.44 -14.03 13.32
C GLU A 648 -86.98 -13.82 13.75
N LEU A 649 -86.56 -12.58 14.01
CA LEU A 649 -85.21 -12.26 14.49
C LEU A 649 -84.89 -12.99 15.79
N ILE A 650 -85.78 -12.99 16.78
CA ILE A 650 -85.55 -13.67 18.06
C ILE A 650 -85.42 -15.19 17.85
N SER A 651 -86.24 -15.76 16.96
CA SER A 651 -86.19 -17.18 16.62
C SER A 651 -84.89 -17.57 15.90
N LYS A 652 -84.47 -16.75 14.93
CA LYS A 652 -83.30 -16.99 14.08
C LYS A 652 -81.98 -16.69 14.80
N TYR A 653 -81.97 -15.68 15.67
CA TYR A 653 -80.79 -15.20 16.40
C TYR A 653 -81.06 -15.10 17.92
N PRO A 654 -81.33 -16.22 18.61
CA PRO A 654 -81.74 -16.21 20.02
C PRO A 654 -80.66 -15.73 21.00
N ARG A 655 -79.41 -15.56 20.54
CA ARG A 655 -78.28 -15.01 21.31
C ARG A 655 -77.86 -13.61 20.86
N SER A 656 -78.60 -12.99 19.93
CA SER A 656 -78.31 -11.63 19.47
C SER A 656 -78.42 -10.64 20.63
N SER A 657 -77.56 -9.62 20.62
CA SER A 657 -77.66 -8.50 21.56
C SER A 657 -78.97 -7.72 21.41
N TYR A 658 -79.68 -7.88 20.28
CA TYR A 658 -80.95 -7.24 19.99
C TYR A 658 -82.18 -7.97 20.56
N VAL A 659 -82.06 -9.19 21.10
CA VAL A 659 -83.24 -9.95 21.59
C VAL A 659 -84.04 -9.16 22.63
N ALA A 660 -83.37 -8.56 23.61
CA ALA A 660 -84.03 -7.75 24.63
C ALA A 660 -84.72 -6.52 24.02
N LYS A 661 -84.03 -5.79 23.13
CA LYS A 661 -84.61 -4.63 22.42
C LYS A 661 -85.78 -5.04 21.53
N ALA A 662 -85.72 -6.19 20.88
CA ALA A 662 -86.78 -6.73 20.04
C ALA A 662 -88.02 -7.06 20.86
N LEU A 663 -87.87 -7.71 22.02
CA LEU A 663 -88.98 -7.98 22.94
C LEU A 663 -89.63 -6.70 23.47
N VAL A 664 -88.83 -5.68 23.84
CA VAL A 664 -89.36 -4.36 24.21
C VAL A 664 -90.17 -3.77 23.07
N THR A 665 -89.65 -3.76 21.84
CA THR A 665 -90.36 -3.20 20.69
C THR A 665 -91.64 -3.98 20.36
N ILE A 666 -91.65 -5.32 20.47
CA ILE A 666 -92.88 -6.13 20.32
C ILE A 666 -93.91 -5.72 21.39
N GLY A 667 -93.50 -5.56 22.64
CA GLY A 667 -94.39 -5.10 23.71
C GLY A 667 -94.97 -3.71 23.42
N LEU A 668 -94.17 -2.78 22.89
CA LEU A 668 -94.61 -1.46 22.47
C LEU A 668 -95.58 -1.51 21.28
N VAL A 669 -95.34 -2.39 20.31
CA VAL A 669 -96.27 -2.67 19.21
C VAL A 669 -97.62 -3.12 19.77
N GLN A 670 -97.63 -4.13 20.64
CA GLN A 670 -98.85 -4.69 21.24
C GLN A 670 -99.61 -3.62 22.02
N TYR A 671 -98.91 -2.80 22.79
CA TYR A 671 -99.50 -1.69 23.51
C TYR A 671 -100.14 -0.66 22.55
N ASN A 672 -99.45 -0.29 21.47
CA ASN A 672 -99.99 0.63 20.46
C ASN A 672 -101.21 0.05 19.70
N GLN A 673 -101.37 -1.27 19.67
CA GLN A 673 -102.52 -1.98 19.11
C GLN A 673 -103.66 -2.21 20.14
N ASN A 674 -103.52 -1.72 21.38
CA ASN A 674 -104.42 -1.95 22.53
C ASN A 674 -104.48 -3.43 22.99
N GLU A 675 -103.41 -4.20 22.78
CA GLU A 675 -103.25 -5.58 23.26
C GLU A 675 -102.54 -5.62 24.65
N ASP A 676 -103.08 -4.92 25.65
CA ASP A 676 -102.38 -4.64 26.92
C ASP A 676 -101.91 -5.89 27.71
N GLU A 677 -102.70 -6.95 27.74
CA GLU A 677 -102.33 -8.21 28.40
C GLU A 677 -101.16 -8.91 27.68
N ALA A 678 -101.17 -8.86 26.35
CA ALA A 678 -100.11 -9.44 25.54
C ALA A 678 -98.82 -8.62 25.67
N ALA A 679 -98.93 -7.28 25.66
CA ALA A 679 -97.82 -6.36 25.91
C ALA A 679 -97.17 -6.63 27.27
N THR A 680 -97.97 -6.71 28.33
CA THR A 680 -97.49 -7.02 29.70
C THR A 680 -96.76 -8.36 29.75
N THR A 681 -97.26 -9.37 29.06
CA THR A 681 -96.62 -10.69 28.99
C THR A 681 -95.29 -10.63 28.27
N THR A 682 -95.18 -9.87 27.18
CA THR A 682 -93.93 -9.71 26.43
C THR A 682 -92.88 -8.92 27.22
N PHE A 683 -93.27 -7.81 27.87
CA PHE A 683 -92.33 -7.01 28.67
C PHE A 683 -91.71 -7.80 29.82
N LYS A 684 -92.42 -8.77 30.40
CA LYS A 684 -91.89 -9.67 31.44
C LYS A 684 -90.83 -10.66 30.95
N LYS A 685 -90.64 -10.80 29.63
CA LYS A 685 -89.63 -11.70 29.03
C LYS A 685 -88.29 -11.00 28.76
N VAL A 686 -88.27 -9.67 28.80
CA VAL A 686 -87.05 -8.85 28.75
C VAL A 686 -86.30 -9.05 30.06
#